data_AF-A0A7Y5S820-F1
#
_entry.id   AF-A0A7Y5S820-F1
#
_cell.length_a   1.000
_cell.length_b   1.000
_cell.length_c   1.000
_cell.angle_alpha   90.00
_cell.angle_beta   90.00
_cell.angle_gamma   90.00
#
_symmetry.space_group_name_H-M   'P 1'
#
loop_
_entity.id
_entity.type
_entity.pdbx_description
1 polymer ?
#
loop_
_entity_poly.entity_id
_entity_poly.type
_entity_poly.pdbx_seq_one_letter_code
_entity_poly.pdbx_strand_id
1 'polypeptide(L)'
;MQELLRDTALPRDSLPYTATFDELKAAYESKQRQKITDHDFWLLLDKIGKFGGLASPGKKKKGTKAPSLSSNEQLEILRQLQDWIGNRDHLPYTTKFDDMHRQFGKLTGRKLSKHEFWRALSNEAKKARKPKPVHAAAPIGSLTPELVAFLEDRNPWWRAMPAREPQRFRRWAFAEMVRRLDKKLAAMVVIRGSRRVGKSVLQSQLIEDLLLIGKSDPTGKPVDPARILSVQFDDAPALGGISMPVQAIVRWFEQNVLKKTLNQAAKDDQPAYLLFDEVQNIHDWSVQLKILADNADARIIVTGSSALRIAKGKDNLAGRMDDIVLGPLRLWEVAGIRGIRGLEPYAADVPLEDWKKRDFWLELIAHGNKHAKVRDEAFRQFSRLGGYPLCHNTSETDEDRVRQQVIAGVINKTIESDPEHRRRAAPLDPVLVREVFRMVCRYAGQAVTPKRFSDELHQLLQTPINNAKVTEAIEFLTDSLLVHQVPPLELLAKKQGSPSKLCVCDHFVRNGVLQETLSLDPEALKNCDEAVATQVGHLIESVLGYFLKGIPGVEVSWFPERAKEPEVDLVLTIGTGRIPVEVKYRRSKPDKAALAGIESFCGKSAYAAPFGIIVTQATEGPIGDKAIAVPASTFLLLR
;
A
#
# COMPACT_ATOMS: atom_id res chain seq x y z
N MET A 1 -42.53 29.34 17.27
CA MET A 1 -41.42 28.45 16.88
C MET A 1 -41.77 26.98 16.99
N GLN A 2 -42.25 26.47 18.12
CA GLN A 2 -42.71 25.07 18.22
C GLN A 2 -43.81 24.73 17.20
N GLU A 3 -44.78 25.63 17.01
CA GLU A 3 -45.82 25.53 15.99
C GLU A 3 -45.24 25.51 14.56
N LEU A 4 -44.43 26.52 14.21
CA LEU A 4 -43.71 26.58 12.92
C LEU A 4 -42.88 25.32 12.63
N LEU A 5 -42.25 24.73 13.65
CA LEU A 5 -41.45 23.50 13.54
C LEU A 5 -42.29 22.22 13.47
N ARG A 6 -43.51 22.22 14.03
CA ARG A 6 -44.43 21.07 13.99
C ARG A 6 -44.88 20.82 12.55
N ASP A 7 -45.17 21.88 11.81
CA ASP A 7 -45.74 21.81 10.46
C ASP A 7 -44.72 21.57 9.34
N THR A 8 -43.42 21.58 9.65
CA THR A 8 -42.38 21.28 8.64
C THR A 8 -42.43 19.84 8.17
N ALA A 9 -42.29 19.62 6.87
CA ALA A 9 -42.17 18.28 6.30
C ALA A 9 -40.82 17.62 6.63
N LEU A 10 -39.76 18.42 6.83
CA LEU A 10 -38.41 17.97 7.10
C LEU A 10 -38.12 17.81 8.60
N PRO A 11 -37.39 16.77 9.02
CA PRO A 11 -36.87 16.68 10.38
C PRO A 11 -35.76 17.71 10.60
N ARG A 12 -35.54 18.08 11.87
CA ARG A 12 -34.54 19.06 12.32
C ARG A 12 -33.19 18.94 11.61
N ASP A 13 -32.60 17.74 11.58
CA ASP A 13 -31.26 17.52 11.01
C ASP A 13 -31.19 17.68 9.47
N SER A 14 -32.35 17.82 8.81
CA SER A 14 -32.47 18.07 7.36
C SER A 14 -32.81 19.53 7.04
N LEU A 15 -32.88 20.42 8.02
CA LEU A 15 -33.19 21.83 7.79
C LEU A 15 -31.99 22.66 7.32
N PRO A 16 -30.76 22.53 7.87
CA PRO A 16 -29.66 23.44 7.50
C PRO A 16 -29.39 23.51 6.00
N TYR A 17 -29.19 24.72 5.48
CA TYR A 17 -28.92 25.04 4.07
C TYR A 17 -30.02 24.62 3.09
N THR A 18 -31.29 24.70 3.50
CA THR A 18 -32.46 24.41 2.63
C THR A 18 -33.37 25.62 2.51
N ALA A 19 -34.13 25.72 1.42
CA ALA A 19 -35.14 26.77 1.26
C ALA A 19 -36.18 26.77 2.40
N THR A 20 -36.54 25.59 2.90
CA THR A 20 -37.44 25.46 4.07
C THR A 20 -36.87 26.11 5.33
N PHE A 21 -35.54 26.11 5.53
CA PHE A 21 -34.93 26.84 6.64
C PHE A 21 -35.08 28.35 6.47
N ASP A 22 -34.86 28.87 5.25
CA ASP A 22 -34.99 30.28 4.93
C ASP A 22 -36.43 30.77 5.11
N GLU A 23 -37.42 29.97 4.68
CA GLU A 23 -38.85 30.22 4.89
C GLU A 23 -39.21 30.28 6.38
N LEU A 24 -38.72 29.33 7.18
CA LEU A 24 -38.95 29.32 8.64
C LEU A 24 -38.32 30.54 9.32
N LYS A 25 -37.14 30.94 8.87
CA LYS A 25 -36.44 32.12 9.38
C LYS A 25 -37.22 33.38 9.05
N ALA A 26 -37.62 33.56 7.80
CA ALA A 26 -38.42 34.72 7.38
C ALA A 26 -39.74 34.81 8.15
N ALA A 27 -40.43 33.68 8.36
CA ALA A 27 -41.64 33.64 9.17
C ALA A 27 -41.39 34.02 10.65
N TYR A 28 -40.25 33.59 11.21
CA TYR A 28 -39.85 33.95 12.57
C TYR A 28 -39.52 35.44 12.70
N GLU A 29 -38.70 35.98 11.79
CA GLU A 29 -38.31 37.40 11.78
C GLU A 29 -39.53 38.31 11.58
N SER A 30 -40.47 37.91 10.71
CA SER A 30 -41.74 38.63 10.52
C SER A 30 -42.60 38.63 11.78
N LYS A 31 -42.66 37.52 12.53
CA LYS A 31 -43.48 37.40 13.74
C LYS A 31 -42.84 38.11 14.94
N GLN A 32 -41.52 38.08 15.07
CA GLN A 32 -40.78 38.71 16.18
C GLN A 32 -40.36 40.15 15.91
N ARG A 33 -40.49 40.63 14.67
CA ARG A 33 -40.05 41.96 14.22
C ARG A 33 -38.56 42.23 14.53
N GLN A 34 -37.74 41.19 14.51
CA GLN A 34 -36.30 41.25 14.80
C GLN A 34 -35.55 40.38 13.80
N LYS A 35 -34.41 40.88 13.30
CA LYS A 35 -33.50 40.09 12.47
C LYS A 35 -32.62 39.19 13.32
N ILE A 36 -32.31 38.01 12.81
CA ILE A 36 -31.44 37.02 13.47
C ILE A 36 -30.44 36.46 12.46
N THR A 37 -29.24 36.10 12.91
CA THR A 37 -28.27 35.42 12.04
C THR A 37 -28.72 33.99 11.75
N ASP A 38 -28.25 33.39 10.65
CA ASP A 38 -28.59 32.00 10.33
C ASP A 38 -28.08 31.03 11.41
N HIS A 39 -26.90 31.32 11.96
CA HIS A 39 -26.31 30.52 13.03
C HIS A 39 -27.14 30.57 14.32
N ASP A 40 -27.50 31.77 14.79
CA ASP A 40 -28.30 31.93 16.00
C ASP A 40 -29.70 31.34 15.84
N PHE A 41 -30.30 31.51 14.66
CA PHE A 41 -31.60 30.92 14.34
C PHE A 41 -31.53 29.39 14.33
N TRP A 42 -30.47 28.82 13.78
CA TRP A 42 -30.24 27.38 13.84
C TRP A 42 -30.06 26.86 15.27
N LEU A 43 -29.28 27.53 16.12
CA LEU A 43 -29.13 27.13 17.52
C LEU A 43 -30.46 27.22 18.29
N LEU A 44 -31.29 28.23 18.00
CA LEU A 44 -32.64 28.34 18.55
C LEU A 44 -33.51 27.16 18.11
N LEU A 45 -33.52 26.82 16.81
CA LEU A 45 -34.22 25.66 16.27
C LEU A 45 -33.73 24.34 16.89
N ASP A 46 -32.41 24.18 17.05
CA ASP A 46 -31.81 22.97 17.60
C ASP A 46 -32.21 22.77 19.07
N LYS A 47 -32.15 23.82 19.89
CA LYS A 47 -32.60 23.80 21.28
C LYS A 47 -34.07 23.39 21.36
N ILE A 48 -34.95 24.04 20.59
CA ILE A 48 -36.40 23.73 20.61
C ILE A 48 -36.66 22.29 20.14
N GLY A 49 -35.91 21.80 19.16
CA GLY A 49 -36.02 20.43 18.67
C GLY A 49 -35.60 19.38 19.70
N LYS A 50 -34.61 19.66 20.55
CA LYS A 50 -34.14 18.76 21.63
C LYS A 50 -35.14 18.64 22.79
N PHE A 51 -35.89 19.70 23.09
CA PHE A 51 -36.90 19.72 24.17
C PHE A 51 -38.28 19.13 23.78
N GLY A 52 -38.34 18.26 22.77
CA GLY A 52 -39.55 17.49 22.44
C GLY A 52 -40.58 18.20 21.56
N GLY A 53 -40.29 19.37 20.99
CA GLY A 53 -41.24 20.18 20.23
C GLY A 53 -41.67 19.67 18.84
N LEU A 54 -41.36 18.43 18.45
CA LEU A 54 -41.38 17.98 17.04
C LEU A 54 -42.25 16.76 16.71
N ALA A 55 -42.83 16.06 17.70
CA ALA A 55 -43.67 14.91 17.43
C ALA A 55 -45.15 15.31 17.33
N SER A 56 -45.70 15.39 16.11
CA SER A 56 -47.13 15.15 15.92
C SER A 56 -47.38 13.64 16.10
N PRO A 57 -48.37 13.21 16.90
CA PRO A 57 -48.70 11.79 17.03
C PRO A 57 -48.93 11.17 15.65
N GLY A 58 -48.17 10.14 15.27
CA GLY A 58 -48.47 9.29 14.10
C GLY A 58 -47.75 9.57 12.77
N LYS A 59 -46.97 10.65 12.58
CA LYS A 59 -46.21 10.89 11.31
C LYS A 59 -44.69 10.98 11.53
N LYS A 60 -43.93 9.95 11.11
CA LYS A 60 -42.45 10.03 11.03
C LYS A 60 -42.06 10.95 9.87
N LYS A 61 -41.48 12.12 10.16
CA LYS A 61 -40.91 13.02 9.14
C LYS A 61 -39.74 12.33 8.42
N LYS A 62 -39.78 12.27 7.08
CA LYS A 62 -38.74 11.63 6.27
C LYS A 62 -37.68 12.67 5.89
N GLY A 63 -36.48 12.52 6.45
CA GLY A 63 -35.36 13.44 6.17
C GLY A 63 -34.71 13.22 4.82
N THR A 64 -33.94 14.21 4.37
CA THR A 64 -33.08 14.07 3.19
C THR A 64 -32.04 12.98 3.45
N LYS A 65 -31.85 12.07 2.49
CA LYS A 65 -30.85 10.99 2.62
C LYS A 65 -29.46 11.60 2.62
N ALA A 66 -28.59 11.14 3.52
CA ALA A 66 -27.18 11.48 3.45
C ALA A 66 -26.57 10.88 2.17
N PRO A 67 -25.64 11.58 1.50
CA PRO A 67 -24.96 11.03 0.33
C PRO A 67 -24.16 9.78 0.73
N SER A 68 -24.04 8.83 -0.20
CA SER A 68 -23.13 7.69 -0.02
C SER A 68 -21.69 8.17 -0.10
N LEU A 69 -20.86 7.75 0.85
CA LEU A 69 -19.45 8.11 0.95
C LEU A 69 -18.58 6.85 0.92
N SER A 70 -17.45 6.96 0.24
CA SER A 70 -16.32 6.04 0.36
C SER A 70 -15.68 6.14 1.75
N SER A 71 -14.90 5.12 2.12
CA SER A 71 -14.21 5.08 3.42
C SER A 71 -13.22 6.24 3.60
N ASN A 72 -12.55 6.65 2.53
CA ASN A 72 -11.64 7.79 2.57
C ASN A 72 -12.40 9.10 2.81
N GLU A 73 -13.58 9.27 2.22
CA GLU A 73 -14.44 10.43 2.46
C GLU A 73 -15.01 10.44 3.89
N GLN A 74 -15.42 9.28 4.42
CA GLN A 74 -15.87 9.16 5.81
C GLN A 74 -14.76 9.52 6.80
N LEU A 75 -13.55 8.98 6.60
CA LEU A 75 -12.40 9.30 7.43
C LEU A 75 -12.03 10.78 7.37
N GLU A 76 -12.09 11.40 6.18
CA GLU A 76 -11.80 12.82 6.04
C GLU A 76 -12.77 13.70 6.84
N ILE A 77 -14.06 13.35 6.85
CA ILE A 77 -15.05 14.00 7.71
C ILE A 77 -14.70 13.80 9.19
N LEU A 78 -14.38 12.57 9.60
CA LEU A 78 -14.13 12.25 11.01
C LEU A 78 -12.85 12.87 11.57
N ARG A 79 -11.78 12.99 10.75
CA ARG A 79 -10.54 13.68 11.11
C ARG A 79 -10.80 15.15 11.45
N GLN A 80 -11.62 15.83 10.66
CA GLN A 80 -11.95 17.23 10.90
C GLN A 80 -12.95 17.43 12.05
N LEU A 81 -13.64 16.36 12.46
CA LEU A 81 -14.70 16.38 13.47
C LEU A 81 -14.24 16.09 14.90
N GLN A 82 -13.01 15.62 15.14
CA GLN A 82 -12.63 15.01 16.43
C GLN A 82 -13.05 15.85 17.66
N ASP A 83 -12.77 17.15 17.67
CA ASP A 83 -13.13 18.06 18.78
C ASP A 83 -14.63 18.40 18.86
N TRP A 84 -15.37 18.14 17.78
CA TRP A 84 -16.78 18.44 17.60
C TRP A 84 -17.68 17.22 17.74
N ILE A 85 -17.12 16.03 18.02
CA ILE A 85 -17.90 14.83 18.28
C ILE A 85 -18.74 15.05 19.56
N GLY A 86 -20.06 15.10 19.39
CA GLY A 86 -21.02 15.43 20.45
C GLY A 86 -21.49 16.89 20.47
N ASN A 87 -20.74 17.81 19.85
CA ASN A 87 -21.08 19.23 19.72
C ASN A 87 -21.35 19.69 18.29
N ARG A 88 -21.42 18.75 17.33
CA ARG A 88 -21.61 19.01 15.88
C ARG A 88 -22.75 19.96 15.53
N ASP A 89 -23.80 20.02 16.37
CA ASP A 89 -24.96 20.86 16.13
C ASP A 89 -24.60 22.36 16.18
N HIS A 90 -23.41 22.74 16.65
CA HIS A 90 -22.91 24.12 16.62
C HIS A 90 -22.12 24.46 15.33
N LEU A 91 -21.96 23.52 14.40
CA LEU A 91 -21.20 23.75 13.17
C LEU A 91 -21.97 24.53 12.08
N PRO A 92 -23.28 24.29 11.84
CA PRO A 92 -23.97 24.95 10.73
C PRO A 92 -23.88 26.48 10.77
N TYR A 93 -23.70 27.08 9.59
CA TYR A 93 -23.58 28.52 9.35
C TYR A 93 -22.37 29.20 10.02
N THR A 94 -21.33 28.43 10.33
CA THR A 94 -20.06 28.96 10.84
C THR A 94 -18.97 28.97 9.78
N THR A 95 -17.96 29.84 9.95
CA THR A 95 -16.74 29.83 9.13
C THR A 95 -16.02 28.50 9.20
N LYS A 96 -15.99 27.86 10.39
CA LYS A 96 -15.40 26.54 10.59
C LYS A 96 -16.04 25.48 9.70
N PHE A 97 -17.37 25.45 9.59
CA PHE A 97 -18.06 24.52 8.70
C PHE A 97 -17.72 24.77 7.23
N ASP A 98 -17.66 26.04 6.83
CA ASP A 98 -17.31 26.40 5.45
C ASP A 98 -15.86 26.00 5.11
N ASP A 99 -14.94 26.13 6.06
CA ASP A 99 -13.56 25.67 5.93
C ASP A 99 -13.49 24.13 5.83
N MET A 100 -14.25 23.42 6.67
CA MET A 100 -14.33 21.96 6.61
C MET A 100 -14.87 21.47 5.26
N HIS A 101 -15.93 22.11 4.78
CA HIS A 101 -16.55 21.81 3.48
C HIS A 101 -15.56 22.02 2.33
N ARG A 102 -14.85 23.15 2.34
CA ARG A 102 -13.82 23.48 1.35
C ARG A 102 -12.66 22.49 1.39
N GLN A 103 -12.18 22.16 2.58
CA GLN A 103 -11.09 21.20 2.78
C GLN A 103 -11.49 19.79 2.32
N PHE A 104 -12.70 19.33 2.65
CA PHE A 104 -13.24 18.06 2.18
C PHE A 104 -13.25 18.00 0.65
N GLY A 105 -13.79 19.02 -0.02
CA GLY A 105 -13.82 19.07 -1.48
C GLY A 105 -12.41 19.12 -2.09
N LYS A 106 -11.50 19.88 -1.47
CA LYS A 106 -10.10 19.97 -1.90
C LYS A 106 -9.38 18.63 -1.77
N LEU A 107 -9.59 17.85 -0.71
CA LEU A 107 -8.84 16.61 -0.40
C LEU A 107 -9.44 15.34 -0.99
N THR A 108 -10.76 15.27 -1.13
CA THR A 108 -11.45 14.10 -1.72
C THR A 108 -11.76 14.27 -3.20
N GLY A 109 -11.86 15.51 -3.68
CA GLY A 109 -12.34 15.84 -5.03
C GLY A 109 -13.86 15.75 -5.17
N ARG A 110 -14.58 15.33 -4.13
CA ARG A 110 -16.03 15.25 -4.12
C ARG A 110 -16.63 16.64 -3.94
N LYS A 111 -17.48 17.04 -4.89
CA LYS A 111 -18.27 18.27 -4.80
C LYS A 111 -19.63 17.94 -4.18
N LEU A 112 -19.84 18.37 -2.95
CA LEU A 112 -21.14 18.31 -2.26
C LEU A 112 -21.63 19.74 -2.08
N SER A 113 -22.94 19.97 -2.11
CA SER A 113 -23.53 21.20 -1.58
C SER A 113 -23.30 21.31 -0.06
N LYS A 114 -23.44 22.52 0.52
CA LYS A 114 -23.37 22.70 1.98
C LYS A 114 -24.40 21.82 2.71
N HIS A 115 -25.60 21.67 2.14
CA HIS A 115 -26.63 20.78 2.67
C HIS A 115 -26.17 19.31 2.66
N GLU A 116 -25.71 18.79 1.52
CA GLU A 116 -25.26 17.39 1.40
C GLU A 116 -24.08 17.10 2.32
N PHE A 117 -23.12 18.04 2.42
CA PHE A 117 -21.99 17.92 3.32
C PHE A 117 -22.42 17.91 4.79
N TRP A 118 -23.36 18.76 5.19
CA TRP A 118 -23.95 18.71 6.53
C TRP A 118 -24.65 17.37 6.80
N ARG A 119 -25.41 16.83 5.84
CA ARG A 119 -26.07 15.52 6.00
C ARG A 119 -25.07 14.39 6.16
N ALA A 120 -24.00 14.40 5.37
CA ALA A 120 -22.86 13.49 5.49
C ALA A 120 -22.18 13.60 6.85
N LEU A 121 -21.76 14.81 7.22
CA LEU A 121 -21.08 15.11 8.48
C LEU A 121 -21.91 14.70 9.69
N SER A 122 -23.18 15.08 9.71
CA SER A 122 -24.12 14.72 10.79
C SER A 122 -24.30 13.21 10.89
N ASN A 123 -24.39 12.50 9.77
CA ASN A 123 -24.53 11.05 9.74
C ASN A 123 -23.30 10.33 10.31
N GLU A 124 -22.10 10.71 9.87
CA GLU A 124 -20.86 10.08 10.36
C GLU A 124 -20.61 10.44 11.84
N ALA A 125 -20.89 11.68 12.24
CA ALA A 125 -20.82 12.09 13.65
C ALA A 125 -21.80 11.35 14.58
N LYS A 126 -22.91 10.80 14.06
CA LYS A 126 -23.84 9.95 14.85
C LYS A 126 -23.30 8.55 15.08
N LYS A 127 -22.52 8.05 14.13
CA LYS A 127 -21.90 6.71 14.19
C LYS A 127 -20.58 6.74 14.94
N ALA A 128 -19.90 7.89 14.95
CA ALA A 128 -18.65 8.10 15.65
C ALA A 128 -18.83 7.92 17.17
N ARG A 129 -17.84 7.28 17.79
CA ARG A 129 -17.73 7.22 19.26
C ARG A 129 -17.04 8.47 19.76
N LYS A 130 -17.54 9.06 20.85
CA LYS A 130 -16.76 10.06 21.60
C LYS A 130 -15.56 9.34 22.22
N PRO A 131 -14.32 9.83 22.05
CA PRO A 131 -13.16 9.22 22.67
C PRO A 131 -13.37 9.12 24.18
N LYS A 132 -13.29 7.90 24.72
CA LYS A 132 -13.32 7.64 26.16
C LYS A 132 -12.10 6.80 26.50
N PRO A 133 -11.32 7.18 27.53
CA PRO A 133 -10.18 6.39 27.94
C PRO A 133 -10.67 5.01 28.43
N VAL A 134 -9.94 3.96 28.06
CA VAL A 134 -10.07 2.62 28.64
C VAL A 134 -9.65 2.66 30.11
N HIS A 135 -8.61 3.45 30.40
CA HIS A 135 -8.07 3.69 31.74
C HIS A 135 -7.37 5.06 31.79
N ALA A 136 -7.25 5.66 32.97
CA ALA A 136 -6.46 6.89 33.15
C ALA A 136 -4.96 6.64 32.91
N ALA A 137 -4.47 5.49 33.36
CA ALA A 137 -3.14 4.93 33.09
C ALA A 137 -3.24 3.40 33.05
N ALA A 138 -2.46 2.75 32.18
CA ALA A 138 -2.48 1.31 32.03
C ALA A 138 -1.98 0.64 33.33
N PRO A 139 -2.67 -0.39 33.83
CA PRO A 139 -2.22 -1.11 35.02
C PRO A 139 -0.87 -1.78 34.78
N ILE A 140 0.08 -1.63 35.71
CA ILE A 140 1.42 -2.24 35.61
C ILE A 140 1.30 -3.77 35.46
N GLY A 141 0.46 -4.41 36.27
CA GLY A 141 0.19 -5.84 36.20
C GLY A 141 1.47 -6.68 36.34
N SER A 142 1.69 -7.60 35.39
CA SER A 142 2.85 -8.50 35.36
C SER A 142 4.06 -7.96 34.60
N LEU A 143 4.01 -6.75 34.05
CA LEU A 143 5.10 -6.14 33.29
C LEU A 143 5.78 -5.05 34.13
N THR A 144 6.96 -4.58 33.70
CA THR A 144 7.62 -3.45 34.37
C THR A 144 6.93 -2.13 34.01
N PRO A 145 7.02 -1.10 34.87
CA PRO A 145 6.46 0.22 34.57
C PRO A 145 6.97 0.80 33.25
N GLU A 146 8.25 0.62 32.95
CA GLU A 146 8.90 1.12 31.73
C GLU A 146 8.32 0.47 30.48
N LEU A 147 8.07 -0.84 30.52
CA LEU A 147 7.46 -1.54 29.39
C LEU A 147 6.00 -1.15 29.20
N VAL A 148 5.24 -0.96 30.29
CA VAL A 148 3.85 -0.50 30.19
C VAL A 148 3.78 0.90 29.61
N ALA A 149 4.64 1.82 30.03
CA ALA A 149 4.74 3.15 29.45
C ALA A 149 5.05 3.09 27.94
N PHE A 150 6.02 2.25 27.55
CA PHE A 150 6.35 2.02 26.14
C PHE A 150 5.15 1.49 25.33
N LEU A 151 4.38 0.55 25.89
CA LEU A 151 3.16 0.07 25.26
C LEU A 151 2.10 1.18 25.15
N GLU A 152 1.90 2.00 26.16
CA GLU A 152 0.94 3.10 26.11
C GLU A 152 1.28 4.16 25.05
N ASP A 153 2.57 4.49 24.88
CA ASP A 153 3.02 5.44 23.86
C ASP A 153 2.65 4.98 22.44
N ARG A 154 2.66 3.67 22.19
CA ARG A 154 2.25 3.08 20.91
C ARG A 154 0.73 2.86 20.80
N ASN A 155 0.01 2.96 21.91
CA ASN A 155 -1.44 2.76 22.00
C ASN A 155 -2.16 3.97 22.63
N PRO A 156 -1.97 5.21 22.11
CA PRO A 156 -2.50 6.43 22.73
C PRO A 156 -4.04 6.44 22.84
N TRP A 157 -4.73 5.65 22.02
CA TRP A 157 -6.18 5.48 22.07
C TRP A 157 -6.69 4.88 23.39
N TRP A 158 -5.87 4.14 24.14
CA TRP A 158 -6.26 3.65 25.47
C TRP A 158 -6.50 4.79 26.47
N ARG A 159 -5.83 5.93 26.30
CA ARG A 159 -6.03 7.14 27.10
C ARG A 159 -6.90 8.19 26.40
N ALA A 160 -7.52 7.83 25.28
CA ALA A 160 -8.22 8.76 24.38
C ALA A 160 -7.32 9.92 23.89
N MET A 161 -6.01 9.68 23.80
CA MET A 161 -5.05 10.64 23.25
C MET A 161 -4.96 10.51 21.73
N PRO A 162 -4.68 11.60 21.01
CA PRO A 162 -4.54 11.56 19.56
C PRO A 162 -3.31 10.71 19.16
N ALA A 163 -3.51 9.85 18.16
CA ALA A 163 -2.41 9.19 17.48
C ALA A 163 -1.86 10.10 16.35
N ARG A 164 -0.64 9.81 15.89
CA ARG A 164 -0.10 10.45 14.68
C ARG A 164 -1.03 10.16 13.49
N GLU A 165 -1.45 11.20 12.77
CA GLU A 165 -2.30 11.05 11.59
C GLU A 165 -1.58 10.18 10.53
N PRO A 166 -2.19 9.09 10.05
CA PRO A 166 -1.59 8.27 9.01
C PRO A 166 -1.63 9.00 7.66
N GLN A 167 -0.81 8.54 6.71
CA GLN A 167 -0.90 9.04 5.34
C GLN A 167 -2.30 8.75 4.78
N ARG A 168 -2.88 9.72 4.05
CA ARG A 168 -4.25 9.61 3.52
C ARG A 168 -4.37 8.57 2.40
N PHE A 169 -3.35 8.43 1.57
CA PHE A 169 -3.36 7.51 0.44
C PHE A 169 -3.18 6.06 0.90
N ARG A 170 -4.15 5.19 0.57
CA ARG A 170 -4.11 3.76 0.88
C ARG A 170 -3.49 3.01 -0.29
N ARG A 171 -2.47 2.20 0.02
CA ARG A 171 -1.80 1.32 -0.95
C ARG A 171 -2.68 0.14 -1.35
N TRP A 172 -2.37 -0.48 -2.48
CA TRP A 172 -3.06 -1.70 -2.96
C TRP A 172 -3.14 -2.80 -1.89
N ALA A 173 -2.07 -2.94 -1.10
CA ALA A 173 -1.94 -3.94 -0.07
C ALA A 173 -2.90 -3.75 1.12
N PHE A 174 -3.50 -2.56 1.30
CA PHE A 174 -4.43 -2.31 2.38
C PHE A 174 -5.69 -3.18 2.24
N ALA A 175 -6.32 -3.16 1.05
CA ALA A 175 -7.53 -3.94 0.79
C ALA A 175 -7.24 -5.44 0.90
N GLU A 176 -6.10 -5.88 0.38
CA GLU A 176 -5.67 -7.28 0.44
C GLU A 176 -5.38 -7.73 1.88
N MET A 177 -4.72 -6.90 2.69
CA MET A 177 -4.50 -7.15 4.11
C MET A 177 -5.82 -7.34 4.86
N VAL A 178 -6.77 -6.41 4.69
CA VAL A 178 -8.08 -6.50 5.34
C VAL A 178 -8.82 -7.76 4.90
N ARG A 179 -8.82 -8.07 3.60
CA ARG A 179 -9.46 -9.27 3.05
C ARG A 179 -8.88 -10.57 3.64
N ARG A 180 -7.55 -10.65 3.78
CA ARG A 180 -6.88 -11.84 4.35
C ARG A 180 -7.14 -11.96 5.84
N LEU A 181 -7.13 -10.84 6.58
CA LEU A 181 -7.48 -10.81 7.99
C LEU A 181 -8.91 -11.29 8.22
N ASP A 182 -9.84 -10.92 7.35
CA ASP A 182 -11.25 -11.33 7.45
C ASP A 182 -11.42 -12.81 7.15
N LYS A 183 -10.91 -13.28 6.00
CA LYS A 183 -11.04 -14.68 5.55
C LYS A 183 -10.36 -15.70 6.47
N LYS A 184 -9.34 -15.30 7.24
CA LYS A 184 -8.62 -16.21 8.17
C LYS A 184 -8.18 -17.53 7.54
N LEU A 185 -7.70 -17.49 6.29
CA LEU A 185 -7.08 -18.68 5.67
C LEU A 185 -5.81 -19.12 6.40
N ALA A 186 -5.19 -18.17 7.12
CA ALA A 186 -4.07 -18.40 8.01
C ALA A 186 -4.30 -17.61 9.32
N ALA A 187 -3.57 -17.96 10.38
CA ALA A 187 -3.70 -17.35 11.69
C ALA A 187 -3.24 -15.87 11.72
N MET A 188 -2.31 -15.49 10.84
CA MET A 188 -1.80 -14.11 10.76
C MET A 188 -1.50 -13.68 9.33
N VAL A 189 -1.63 -12.37 9.10
CA VAL A 189 -1.19 -11.72 7.86
C VAL A 189 0.18 -11.09 8.09
N VAL A 190 1.14 -11.42 7.23
CA VAL A 190 2.51 -10.96 7.34
C VAL A 190 2.83 -10.06 6.16
N ILE A 191 3.21 -8.82 6.44
CA ILE A 191 3.59 -7.85 5.41
C ILE A 191 5.11 -7.71 5.42
N ARG A 192 5.74 -8.21 4.35
CA ARG A 192 7.18 -8.15 4.11
C ARG A 192 7.48 -7.14 3.01
N GLY A 193 8.66 -6.55 3.04
CA GLY A 193 9.05 -5.53 2.07
C GLY A 193 10.36 -4.87 2.47
N SER A 194 11.06 -4.23 1.53
CA SER A 194 12.28 -3.48 1.83
C SER A 194 12.00 -2.31 2.79
N ARG A 195 13.04 -1.74 3.40
CA ARG A 195 12.91 -0.60 4.32
C ARG A 195 12.20 0.58 3.62
N ARG A 196 11.38 1.33 4.36
CA ARG A 196 10.66 2.54 3.91
C ARG A 196 9.63 2.38 2.78
N VAL A 197 9.15 1.18 2.49
CA VAL A 197 8.03 0.95 1.54
C VAL A 197 6.62 1.20 2.13
N GLY A 198 6.50 1.63 3.39
CA GLY A 198 5.20 1.99 3.98
C GLY A 198 4.44 0.84 4.67
N LYS A 199 5.14 -0.17 5.18
CA LYS A 199 4.54 -1.29 5.93
C LYS A 199 3.83 -0.82 7.20
N SER A 200 4.52 -0.06 8.06
CA SER A 200 3.93 0.49 9.30
C SER A 200 2.81 1.49 9.02
N VAL A 201 2.81 2.14 7.85
CA VAL A 201 1.71 3.02 7.41
C VAL A 201 0.42 2.22 7.22
N LEU A 202 0.48 1.00 6.68
CA LEU A 202 -0.70 0.12 6.56
C LEU A 202 -1.30 -0.22 7.94
N GLN A 203 -0.46 -0.50 8.93
CA GLN A 203 -0.92 -0.73 10.31
C GLN A 203 -1.61 0.52 10.89
N SER A 204 -0.98 1.69 10.76
CA SER A 204 -1.57 2.95 11.25
C SER A 204 -2.90 3.28 10.55
N GLN A 205 -3.00 3.02 9.24
CA GLN A 205 -4.25 3.19 8.48
C GLN A 205 -5.33 2.22 8.94
N LEU A 206 -4.97 0.98 9.30
CA LEU A 206 -5.94 0.01 9.81
C LEU A 206 -6.43 0.42 11.19
N ILE A 207 -5.53 0.83 12.09
CA ILE A 207 -5.91 1.33 13.42
C ILE A 207 -6.90 2.50 13.30
N GLU A 208 -6.62 3.45 12.40
CA GLU A 208 -7.53 4.57 12.13
C GLU A 208 -8.88 4.08 11.58
N ASP A 209 -8.89 3.14 10.63
CA ASP A 209 -10.11 2.54 10.09
C ASP A 209 -10.94 1.91 11.21
N LEU A 210 -10.32 1.07 12.04
CA LEU A 210 -10.97 0.35 13.14
C LEU A 210 -11.55 1.32 14.18
N LEU A 211 -10.79 2.33 14.59
CA LEU A 211 -11.20 3.27 15.63
C LEU A 211 -12.27 4.26 15.16
N LEU A 212 -12.21 4.73 13.91
CA LEU A 212 -13.07 5.82 13.44
C LEU A 212 -14.31 5.34 12.71
N ILE A 213 -14.21 4.31 11.86
CA ILE A 213 -15.34 3.82 11.05
C ILE A 213 -15.67 2.34 11.26
N GLY A 214 -14.69 1.54 11.66
CA GLY A 214 -14.79 0.10 11.87
C GLY A 214 -15.22 -0.71 10.65
N LYS A 215 -14.93 -0.22 9.44
CA LYS A 215 -15.31 -0.93 8.21
C LYS A 215 -14.58 -2.27 8.07
N SER A 216 -13.34 -2.33 8.57
CA SER A 216 -12.51 -3.54 8.58
C SER A 216 -12.86 -4.51 9.71
N ASP A 217 -13.84 -4.19 10.55
CA ASP A 217 -14.34 -5.05 11.63
C ASP A 217 -15.61 -5.78 11.20
N PRO A 218 -15.83 -7.05 11.63
CA PRO A 218 -17.04 -7.80 11.29
C PRO A 218 -18.35 -7.09 11.66
N THR A 219 -18.34 -6.20 12.66
CA THR A 219 -19.52 -5.43 13.05
C THR A 219 -19.82 -4.25 12.13
N GLY A 220 -18.86 -3.83 11.29
CA GLY A 220 -18.95 -2.62 10.46
C GLY A 220 -19.07 -1.32 11.26
N LYS A 221 -18.63 -1.32 12.53
CA LYS A 221 -18.77 -0.21 13.48
C LYS A 221 -17.45 0.07 14.21
N PRO A 222 -17.22 1.33 14.64
CA PRO A 222 -16.03 1.70 15.40
C PRO A 222 -15.71 0.73 16.54
N VAL A 223 -14.49 0.20 16.52
CA VAL A 223 -13.99 -0.82 17.43
C VAL A 223 -13.67 -0.20 18.79
N ASP A 224 -13.86 -0.99 19.84
CA ASP A 224 -13.45 -0.59 21.18
C ASP A 224 -11.92 -0.42 21.25
N PRO A 225 -11.39 0.72 21.72
CA PRO A 225 -9.94 0.92 21.87
C PRO A 225 -9.25 -0.19 22.67
N ALA A 226 -9.93 -0.84 23.62
CA ALA A 226 -9.40 -1.96 24.41
C ALA A 226 -9.19 -3.26 23.60
N ARG A 227 -9.75 -3.35 22.38
CA ARG A 227 -9.59 -4.51 21.48
C ARG A 227 -8.37 -4.39 20.57
N ILE A 228 -7.63 -3.28 20.61
CA ILE A 228 -6.51 -3.03 19.70
C ILE A 228 -5.22 -2.91 20.51
N LEU A 229 -4.24 -3.74 20.17
CA LEU A 229 -2.88 -3.73 20.68
C LEU A 229 -1.89 -3.57 19.53
N SER A 230 -1.09 -2.51 19.55
CA SER A 230 0.07 -2.31 18.67
C SER A 230 1.37 -2.36 19.46
N VAL A 231 2.37 -3.08 18.96
CA VAL A 231 3.68 -3.24 19.62
C VAL A 231 4.80 -3.06 18.61
N GLN A 232 5.81 -2.25 18.95
CA GLN A 232 7.04 -2.05 18.19
C GLN A 232 8.18 -2.80 18.88
N PHE A 233 8.82 -3.75 18.19
CA PHE A 233 9.85 -4.61 18.79
C PHE A 233 11.30 -4.16 18.53
N ASP A 234 11.52 -3.04 17.80
CA ASP A 234 12.86 -2.47 17.53
C ASP A 234 13.35 -1.52 18.64
N ASP A 235 12.44 -0.70 19.20
CA ASP A 235 12.79 0.48 20.01
C ASP A 235 12.61 0.29 21.52
N ALA A 236 12.60 -0.96 22.02
CA ALA A 236 12.25 -1.25 23.40
C ALA A 236 13.41 -1.88 24.20
N PRO A 237 14.27 -1.06 24.84
CA PRO A 237 15.31 -1.54 25.76
C PRO A 237 14.77 -2.48 26.85
N ALA A 238 13.52 -2.28 27.27
CA ALA A 238 12.84 -3.06 28.30
C ALA A 238 12.48 -4.50 27.88
N LEU A 239 12.54 -4.85 26.59
CA LEU A 239 12.22 -6.21 26.13
C LEU A 239 13.36 -7.21 26.37
N GLY A 240 14.60 -6.76 26.54
CA GLY A 240 15.78 -7.63 26.62
C GLY A 240 15.82 -8.55 27.85
N GLY A 241 15.11 -8.22 28.93
CA GLY A 241 15.07 -9.00 30.16
C GLY A 241 13.89 -9.97 30.29
N ILE A 242 12.98 -10.02 29.30
CA ILE A 242 11.73 -10.79 29.40
C ILE A 242 11.85 -12.09 28.64
N SER A 243 11.57 -13.20 29.32
CA SER A 243 11.38 -14.49 28.66
C SER A 243 10.07 -14.48 27.86
N MET A 244 10.14 -14.82 26.58
CA MET A 244 8.98 -14.91 25.68
C MET A 244 8.14 -13.61 25.65
N PRO A 245 8.72 -12.47 25.21
CA PRO A 245 8.09 -11.15 25.28
C PRO A 245 6.72 -11.06 24.59
N VAL A 246 6.49 -11.76 23.47
CA VAL A 246 5.17 -11.76 22.80
C VAL A 246 4.11 -12.32 23.72
N GLN A 247 4.38 -13.47 24.35
CA GLN A 247 3.47 -14.13 25.30
C GLN A 247 3.22 -13.26 26.52
N ALA A 248 4.28 -12.68 27.09
CA ALA A 248 4.18 -11.83 28.28
C ALA A 248 3.30 -10.60 28.01
N ILE A 249 3.51 -9.91 26.89
CA ILE A 249 2.75 -8.73 26.49
C ILE A 249 1.29 -9.09 26.19
N VAL A 250 1.04 -10.18 25.44
CA VAL A 250 -0.33 -10.61 25.11
C VAL A 250 -1.11 -11.00 26.37
N ARG A 251 -0.50 -11.78 27.27
CA ARG A 251 -1.13 -12.17 28.54
C ARG A 251 -1.44 -10.95 29.41
N TRP A 252 -0.51 -10.01 29.48
CA TRP A 252 -0.73 -8.75 30.19
C TRP A 252 -1.89 -7.97 29.57
N PHE A 253 -1.96 -7.88 28.24
CA PHE A 253 -3.03 -7.19 27.52
C PHE A 253 -4.41 -7.81 27.78
N GLU A 254 -4.54 -9.14 27.74
CA GLU A 254 -5.78 -9.86 28.08
C GLU A 254 -6.28 -9.50 29.49
N GLN A 255 -5.38 -9.45 30.47
CA GLN A 255 -5.70 -9.21 31.89
C GLN A 255 -5.95 -7.74 32.22
N ASN A 256 -5.20 -6.82 31.61
CA ASN A 256 -5.14 -5.43 32.06
C ASN A 256 -5.91 -4.46 31.17
N VAL A 257 -6.02 -4.74 29.87
CA VAL A 257 -6.67 -3.85 28.89
C VAL A 257 -7.95 -4.47 28.34
N LEU A 258 -7.86 -5.66 27.74
CA LEU A 258 -8.99 -6.32 27.10
C LEU A 258 -10.02 -6.87 28.11
N LYS A 259 -9.57 -7.22 29.33
CA LYS A 259 -10.38 -7.79 30.44
C LYS A 259 -11.08 -9.12 30.11
N LYS A 260 -10.58 -9.82 29.10
CA LYS A 260 -10.98 -11.19 28.70
C LYS A 260 -9.88 -11.79 27.83
N THR A 261 -9.94 -13.11 27.65
CA THR A 261 -9.02 -13.79 26.74
C THR A 261 -9.35 -13.46 25.28
N LEU A 262 -8.36 -13.58 24.39
CA LEU A 262 -8.52 -13.40 22.95
C LEU A 262 -9.61 -14.34 22.40
N ASN A 263 -9.61 -15.60 22.86
CA ASN A 263 -10.59 -16.61 22.47
C ASN A 263 -12.01 -16.25 22.92
N GLN A 264 -12.18 -15.73 24.14
CA GLN A 264 -13.49 -15.26 24.59
C GLN A 264 -13.95 -14.05 23.77
N ALA A 265 -13.05 -13.11 23.48
CA ALA A 265 -13.38 -11.94 22.66
C ALA A 265 -13.82 -12.34 21.23
N ALA A 266 -13.14 -13.31 20.63
CA ALA A 266 -13.54 -13.86 19.33
C ALA A 266 -14.89 -14.59 19.39
N LYS A 267 -15.15 -15.38 20.45
CA LYS A 267 -16.44 -16.06 20.67
C LYS A 267 -17.60 -15.07 20.85
N ASP A 268 -17.32 -13.88 21.38
CA ASP A 268 -18.31 -12.80 21.53
C ASP A 268 -18.51 -12.00 20.22
N ASP A 269 -17.98 -12.46 19.08
CA ASP A 269 -17.93 -11.71 17.81
C ASP A 269 -17.24 -10.33 17.93
N GLN A 270 -16.30 -10.21 18.86
CA GLN A 270 -15.51 -9.01 19.15
C GLN A 270 -14.00 -9.33 19.14
N PRO A 271 -13.45 -9.92 18.07
CA PRO A 271 -12.06 -10.36 18.05
C PRO A 271 -11.10 -9.20 18.32
N ALA A 272 -10.03 -9.47 19.05
CA ALA A 272 -8.98 -8.47 19.27
C ALA A 272 -8.05 -8.38 18.04
N TYR A 273 -7.42 -7.21 17.88
CA TYR A 273 -6.45 -6.90 16.84
C TYR A 273 -5.06 -6.77 17.46
N LEU A 274 -4.14 -7.62 17.01
CA LEU A 274 -2.75 -7.62 17.45
C LEU A 274 -1.87 -7.18 16.28
N LEU A 275 -1.27 -6.00 16.38
CA LEU A 275 -0.42 -5.39 15.34
C LEU A 275 1.03 -5.33 15.82
N PHE A 276 1.85 -6.25 15.33
CA PHE A 276 3.25 -6.36 15.72
C PHE A 276 4.15 -5.81 14.62
N ASP A 277 4.99 -4.84 14.97
CA ASP A 277 5.97 -4.23 14.07
C ASP A 277 7.39 -4.62 14.49
N GLU A 278 8.22 -4.90 13.49
CA GLU A 278 9.62 -5.32 13.63
C GLU A 278 9.85 -6.53 14.57
N VAL A 279 8.89 -7.46 14.63
CA VAL A 279 8.92 -8.63 15.54
C VAL A 279 10.16 -9.51 15.36
N GLN A 280 10.82 -9.47 14.19
CA GLN A 280 12.02 -10.26 13.98
C GLN A 280 13.16 -9.91 14.94
N ASN A 281 13.14 -8.72 15.56
CA ASN A 281 14.20 -8.19 16.41
C ASN A 281 14.35 -8.90 17.76
N ILE A 282 13.32 -9.61 18.23
CA ILE A 282 13.40 -10.40 19.45
C ILE A 282 13.91 -11.82 19.18
N HIS A 283 14.54 -12.42 20.20
CA HIS A 283 15.02 -13.80 20.15
C HIS A 283 13.87 -14.79 19.98
N ASP A 284 14.06 -15.84 19.18
CA ASP A 284 13.07 -16.89 18.89
C ASP A 284 11.66 -16.39 18.53
N TRP A 285 11.57 -15.22 17.88
CA TRP A 285 10.31 -14.60 17.48
C TRP A 285 9.37 -15.56 16.72
N SER A 286 9.91 -16.43 15.85
CA SER A 286 9.12 -17.38 15.06
C SER A 286 8.43 -18.43 15.92
N VAL A 287 9.10 -18.92 16.97
CA VAL A 287 8.53 -19.88 17.94
C VAL A 287 7.44 -19.18 18.75
N GLN A 288 7.69 -17.93 19.16
CA GLN A 288 6.72 -17.14 19.91
C GLN A 288 5.44 -16.90 19.10
N LEU A 289 5.56 -16.51 17.83
CA LEU A 289 4.40 -16.32 16.96
C LEU A 289 3.66 -17.64 16.67
N LYS A 290 4.37 -18.77 16.58
CA LYS A 290 3.75 -20.08 16.42
C LYS A 290 2.87 -20.41 17.61
N ILE A 291 3.38 -20.24 18.84
CA ILE A 291 2.61 -20.47 20.07
C ILE A 291 1.37 -19.59 20.10
N LEU A 292 1.49 -18.31 19.72
CA LEU A 292 0.33 -17.41 19.66
C LEU A 292 -0.69 -17.87 18.62
N ALA A 293 -0.24 -18.20 17.41
CA ALA A 293 -1.10 -18.67 16.31
C ALA A 293 -1.84 -19.97 16.64
N ASP A 294 -1.21 -20.87 17.40
CA ASP A 294 -1.78 -22.17 17.75
C ASP A 294 -2.83 -22.06 18.88
N ASN A 295 -2.75 -21.03 19.73
CA ASN A 295 -3.56 -20.95 20.96
C ASN A 295 -4.55 -19.78 21.01
N ALA A 296 -4.45 -18.81 20.10
CA ALA A 296 -5.27 -17.60 20.13
C ALA A 296 -6.05 -17.38 18.83
N ASP A 297 -7.33 -17.10 18.98
CA ASP A 297 -8.19 -16.60 17.92
C ASP A 297 -8.25 -15.05 17.97
N ALA A 298 -7.44 -14.41 17.14
CA ALA A 298 -7.35 -12.96 17.03
C ALA A 298 -7.08 -12.54 15.57
N ARG A 299 -7.20 -11.25 15.27
CA ARG A 299 -6.77 -10.67 13.99
C ARG A 299 -5.31 -10.22 14.15
N ILE A 300 -4.37 -11.04 13.68
CA ILE A 300 -2.93 -10.82 13.90
C ILE A 300 -2.27 -10.30 12.62
N ILE A 301 -1.55 -9.18 12.75
CA ILE A 301 -0.76 -8.56 11.70
C ILE A 301 0.68 -8.46 12.16
N VAL A 302 1.59 -8.87 11.28
CA VAL A 302 3.02 -8.78 11.52
C VAL A 302 3.66 -8.01 10.38
N THR A 303 4.48 -7.01 10.72
CA THR A 303 5.39 -6.35 9.77
C THR A 303 6.83 -6.58 10.18
N GLY A 304 7.72 -6.62 9.19
CA GLY A 304 9.16 -6.68 9.43
C GLY A 304 9.93 -6.00 8.31
N SER A 305 10.87 -5.11 8.65
CA SER A 305 11.76 -4.46 7.69
C SER A 305 12.81 -5.37 7.10
N SER A 306 13.15 -6.47 7.79
CA SER A 306 14.01 -7.51 7.27
C SER A 306 13.19 -8.65 6.67
N ALA A 307 12.89 -8.54 5.37
CA ALA A 307 12.21 -9.59 4.62
C ALA A 307 12.95 -10.94 4.72
N LEU A 308 14.29 -10.90 4.80
CA LEU A 308 15.17 -12.06 5.01
C LEU A 308 14.90 -12.75 6.35
N ARG A 309 14.90 -12.00 7.46
CA ARG A 309 14.69 -12.58 8.80
C ARG A 309 13.32 -13.22 8.90
N ILE A 310 12.28 -12.55 8.38
CA ILE A 310 10.93 -13.10 8.37
C ILE A 310 10.83 -14.34 7.46
N ALA A 311 11.44 -14.31 6.27
CA ALA A 311 11.47 -15.46 5.37
C ALA A 311 12.10 -16.70 6.02
N LYS A 312 13.16 -16.54 6.81
CA LYS A 312 13.81 -17.66 7.53
C LYS A 312 12.97 -18.23 8.67
N GLY A 313 12.15 -17.41 9.35
CA GLY A 313 11.22 -17.91 10.36
C GLY A 313 10.01 -18.62 9.78
N LYS A 314 9.80 -18.53 8.46
CA LYS A 314 8.65 -19.09 7.76
C LYS A 314 8.56 -20.62 7.89
N ASP A 315 9.68 -21.32 7.99
CA ASP A 315 9.68 -22.79 8.15
C ASP A 315 8.90 -23.22 9.41
N ASN A 316 9.05 -22.48 10.51
CA ASN A 316 8.32 -22.72 11.76
C ASN A 316 6.85 -22.27 11.72
N LEU A 317 6.50 -21.41 10.76
CA LEU A 317 5.22 -20.72 10.66
C LEU A 317 4.44 -21.11 9.38
N ALA A 318 4.90 -22.16 8.70
CA ALA A 318 4.28 -22.68 7.50
C ALA A 318 2.80 -23.02 7.75
N GLY A 319 1.94 -22.61 6.82
CA GLY A 319 0.48 -22.75 6.92
C GLY A 319 -0.21 -21.81 7.92
N ARG A 320 0.53 -21.07 8.75
CA ARG A 320 -0.01 -20.12 9.75
C ARG A 320 0.08 -18.67 9.31
N MET A 321 0.89 -18.39 8.27
CA MET A 321 1.13 -17.06 7.74
C MET A 321 0.58 -16.92 6.33
N ASP A 322 -0.10 -15.80 6.09
CA ASP A 322 -0.46 -15.34 4.76
C ASP A 322 0.39 -14.11 4.39
N ASP A 323 1.35 -14.30 3.48
CA ASP A 323 2.40 -13.32 3.14
C ASP A 323 1.93 -12.30 2.08
N ILE A 324 2.02 -11.01 2.39
CA ILE A 324 1.94 -9.91 1.42
C ILE A 324 3.34 -9.34 1.23
N VAL A 325 3.87 -9.41 0.00
CA VAL A 325 5.13 -8.77 -0.36
C VAL A 325 4.83 -7.36 -0.90
N LEU A 326 5.32 -6.36 -0.20
CA LEU A 326 5.13 -4.94 -0.50
C LEU A 326 6.41 -4.34 -1.08
N GLY A 327 6.41 -4.06 -2.37
CA GLY A 327 7.48 -3.33 -3.05
C GLY A 327 7.28 -1.81 -3.01
N PRO A 328 8.09 -1.05 -3.77
CA PRO A 328 7.84 0.36 -4.06
C PRO A 328 6.44 0.62 -4.64
N LEU A 329 6.06 1.89 -4.75
CA LEU A 329 4.77 2.33 -5.26
C LEU A 329 4.59 1.90 -6.72
N ARG A 330 3.41 1.38 -7.03
CA ARG A 330 2.93 1.22 -8.41
C ARG A 330 2.67 2.60 -9.03
N LEU A 331 2.60 2.66 -10.35
CA LEU A 331 2.45 3.92 -11.07
C LEU A 331 1.20 4.72 -10.64
N TRP A 332 0.06 4.06 -10.46
CA TRP A 332 -1.15 4.70 -9.97
C TRP A 332 -1.04 5.12 -8.49
N GLU A 333 -0.22 4.44 -7.69
CA GLU A 333 0.04 4.84 -6.30
C GLU A 333 0.91 6.10 -6.22
N VAL A 334 1.86 6.27 -7.16
CA VAL A 334 2.62 7.52 -7.33
C VAL A 334 1.67 8.68 -7.61
N ALA A 335 0.72 8.50 -8.54
CA ALA A 335 -0.30 9.52 -8.82
C ALA A 335 -1.10 9.87 -7.57
N GLY A 336 -1.59 8.85 -6.85
CA GLY A 336 -2.41 9.02 -5.66
C GLY A 336 -1.73 9.76 -4.52
N ILE A 337 -0.47 9.43 -4.20
CA ILE A 337 0.30 10.13 -3.15
C ILE A 337 0.55 11.59 -3.52
N ARG A 338 0.82 11.88 -4.80
CA ARG A 338 1.03 13.25 -5.29
C ARG A 338 -0.27 14.03 -5.50
N GLY A 339 -1.43 13.44 -5.22
CA GLY A 339 -2.73 14.07 -5.43
C GLY A 339 -3.13 14.24 -6.90
N ILE A 340 -2.47 13.54 -7.82
CA ILE A 340 -2.86 13.43 -9.23
C ILE A 340 -4.08 12.50 -9.28
N ARG A 341 -5.28 13.09 -9.34
CA ARG A 341 -6.54 12.36 -9.25
C ARG A 341 -6.96 11.72 -10.56
N GLY A 342 -7.75 10.66 -10.44
CA GLY A 342 -8.44 10.02 -11.56
C GLY A 342 -7.58 9.02 -12.33
N LEU A 343 -6.47 8.55 -11.74
CA LEU A 343 -5.73 7.41 -12.23
C LEU A 343 -5.96 6.22 -11.31
N GLU A 344 -6.71 5.24 -11.81
CA GLU A 344 -7.02 4.00 -11.09
C GLU A 344 -6.27 2.82 -11.72
N PRO A 345 -5.94 1.77 -10.95
CA PRO A 345 -5.42 0.53 -11.53
C PRO A 345 -6.42 -0.07 -12.51
N TYR A 346 -5.91 -0.67 -13.59
CA TYR A 346 -6.72 -1.52 -14.45
C TYR A 346 -6.84 -2.90 -13.82
N ALA A 347 -8.07 -3.41 -13.73
CA ALA A 347 -8.35 -4.81 -13.40
C ALA A 347 -7.80 -5.30 -12.04
N ALA A 348 -7.82 -4.46 -11.00
CA ALA A 348 -7.30 -4.78 -9.65
C ALA A 348 -7.82 -6.12 -9.10
N ASP A 349 -9.12 -6.38 -9.24
CA ASP A 349 -9.81 -7.55 -8.69
C ASP A 349 -10.10 -8.65 -9.73
N VAL A 350 -9.66 -8.49 -10.97
CA VAL A 350 -9.93 -9.46 -12.05
C VAL A 350 -9.08 -10.72 -11.86
N PRO A 351 -9.62 -11.93 -12.13
CA PRO A 351 -8.85 -13.17 -12.11
C PRO A 351 -7.69 -13.12 -13.10
N LEU A 352 -6.53 -13.64 -12.70
CA LEU A 352 -5.33 -13.70 -13.57
C LEU A 352 -5.59 -14.49 -14.87
N GLU A 353 -6.51 -15.44 -14.84
CA GLU A 353 -6.90 -16.25 -16.00
C GLU A 353 -7.37 -15.38 -17.19
N ASP A 354 -7.96 -14.21 -16.93
CA ASP A 354 -8.41 -13.30 -17.98
C ASP A 354 -7.24 -12.65 -18.74
N TRP A 355 -6.05 -12.58 -18.15
CA TRP A 355 -4.86 -12.05 -18.82
C TRP A 355 -4.47 -12.89 -20.04
N LYS A 356 -4.91 -14.16 -20.11
CA LYS A 356 -4.68 -15.04 -21.26
C LYS A 356 -5.57 -14.71 -22.46
N LYS A 357 -6.44 -13.70 -22.37
CA LYS A 357 -7.30 -13.24 -23.46
C LYS A 357 -6.69 -11.98 -24.09
N ARG A 358 -6.71 -11.88 -25.42
CA ARG A 358 -6.23 -10.67 -26.12
C ARG A 358 -7.03 -9.42 -25.72
N ASP A 359 -8.35 -9.58 -25.57
CA ASP A 359 -9.26 -8.47 -25.24
C ASP A 359 -8.89 -7.79 -23.92
N PHE A 360 -8.42 -8.54 -22.92
CA PHE A 360 -7.94 -7.98 -21.65
C PHE A 360 -6.83 -6.93 -21.86
N TRP A 361 -5.86 -7.22 -22.73
CA TRP A 361 -4.75 -6.30 -23.01
C TRP A 361 -5.18 -5.12 -23.89
N LEU A 362 -6.16 -5.32 -24.78
CA LEU A 362 -6.75 -4.23 -25.56
C LEU A 362 -7.57 -3.28 -24.68
N GLU A 363 -8.29 -3.81 -23.70
CA GLU A 363 -8.99 -3.02 -22.68
C GLU A 363 -8.02 -2.27 -21.77
N LEU A 364 -6.87 -2.88 -21.41
CA LEU A 364 -5.80 -2.18 -20.69
C LEU A 364 -5.29 -0.97 -21.49
N ILE A 365 -5.12 -1.11 -22.81
CA ILE A 365 -4.75 0.01 -23.70
C ILE A 365 -5.84 1.09 -23.70
N ALA A 366 -7.10 0.70 -23.87
CA ALA A 366 -8.23 1.62 -23.81
C ALA A 366 -8.31 2.37 -22.46
N HIS A 367 -8.05 1.68 -21.35
CA HIS A 367 -7.94 2.30 -20.03
C HIS A 367 -6.78 3.28 -19.95
N GLY A 368 -5.60 2.89 -20.41
CA GLY A 368 -4.43 3.77 -20.50
C GLY A 368 -4.73 5.05 -21.28
N ASN A 369 -5.42 4.94 -22.42
CA ASN A 369 -5.80 6.07 -23.27
C ASN A 369 -6.83 6.98 -22.64
N LYS A 370 -7.86 6.40 -22.00
CA LYS A 370 -8.84 7.15 -21.22
C LYS A 370 -8.17 8.02 -20.14
N HIS A 371 -7.08 7.53 -19.57
CA HIS A 371 -6.34 8.17 -18.49
C HIS A 371 -5.00 8.80 -18.93
N ALA A 372 -4.75 8.97 -20.24
CA ALA A 372 -3.42 9.30 -20.78
C ALA A 372 -2.76 10.51 -20.11
N LYS A 373 -3.49 11.64 -19.96
CA LYS A 373 -2.94 12.86 -19.35
C LYS A 373 -2.41 12.65 -17.93
N VAL A 374 -3.18 11.95 -17.08
CA VAL A 374 -2.79 11.70 -15.69
C VAL A 374 -1.81 10.54 -15.56
N ARG A 375 -1.92 9.54 -16.43
CA ARG A 375 -0.96 8.42 -16.57
C ARG A 375 0.42 8.94 -16.93
N ASP A 376 0.53 9.78 -17.94
CA ASP A 376 1.81 10.27 -18.46
C ASP A 376 2.48 11.22 -17.47
N GLU A 377 1.70 12.06 -16.77
CA GLU A 377 2.23 12.87 -15.68
C GLU A 377 2.73 12.00 -14.52
N ALA A 378 1.97 10.96 -14.12
CA ALA A 378 2.42 10.02 -13.11
C ALA A 378 3.70 9.29 -13.55
N PHE A 379 3.79 8.90 -14.82
CA PHE A 379 4.94 8.19 -15.36
C PHE A 379 6.18 9.06 -15.44
N ARG A 380 6.02 10.37 -15.72
CA ARG A 380 7.11 11.35 -15.61
C ARG A 380 7.63 11.47 -14.18
N GLN A 381 6.74 11.55 -13.19
CA GLN A 381 7.14 11.59 -11.78
C GLN A 381 7.82 10.29 -11.35
N PHE A 382 7.30 9.14 -11.78
CA PHE A 382 7.92 7.83 -11.55
C PHE A 382 9.30 7.72 -12.22
N SER A 383 9.44 8.14 -13.48
CA SER A 383 10.70 8.21 -14.21
C SER A 383 11.75 9.03 -13.43
N ARG A 384 11.35 10.20 -12.94
CA ARG A 384 12.22 11.12 -12.19
C ARG A 384 12.64 10.61 -10.81
N LEU A 385 11.69 10.08 -10.04
CA LEU A 385 11.83 9.86 -8.58
C LEU A 385 11.72 8.41 -8.12
N GLY A 386 11.42 7.48 -9.03
CA GLY A 386 11.16 6.08 -8.69
C GLY A 386 9.81 5.89 -8.01
N GLY A 387 9.67 4.73 -7.38
CA GLY A 387 8.50 4.30 -6.62
C GLY A 387 8.65 4.37 -5.10
N TYR A 388 9.80 4.75 -4.53
CA TYR A 388 9.90 4.81 -3.07
C TYR A 388 8.96 5.88 -2.46
N PRO A 389 8.13 5.56 -1.43
CA PRO A 389 7.17 6.51 -0.88
C PRO A 389 7.77 7.83 -0.36
N LEU A 390 9.00 7.77 0.16
CA LEU A 390 9.71 8.96 0.63
C LEU A 390 9.85 10.02 -0.46
N CYS A 391 10.05 9.60 -1.72
CA CYS A 391 10.25 10.52 -2.84
C CYS A 391 9.01 11.33 -3.19
N HIS A 392 7.82 10.83 -2.82
CA HIS A 392 6.54 11.43 -3.20
C HIS A 392 5.81 12.09 -2.03
N ASN A 393 6.21 11.76 -0.79
CA ASN A 393 5.60 12.28 0.43
C ASN A 393 6.55 13.20 1.23
N THR A 394 7.43 13.92 0.53
CA THR A 394 8.35 14.90 1.13
C THR A 394 8.10 16.28 0.53
N SER A 395 8.31 17.32 1.34
CA SER A 395 8.37 18.71 0.85
C SER A 395 9.74 19.05 0.24
N GLU A 396 10.71 18.13 0.35
CA GLU A 396 12.03 18.30 -0.23
C GLU A 396 11.95 18.32 -1.76
N THR A 397 12.58 19.34 -2.36
CA THR A 397 12.62 19.55 -3.80
C THR A 397 13.95 19.15 -4.41
N ASP A 398 14.99 19.01 -3.60
CA ASP A 398 16.31 18.52 -4.02
C ASP A 398 16.29 16.99 -4.23
N GLU A 399 16.32 16.58 -5.49
CA GLU A 399 16.30 15.17 -5.91
C GLU A 399 17.51 14.39 -5.41
N ASP A 400 18.70 15.00 -5.38
CA ASP A 400 19.93 14.33 -4.98
C ASP A 400 19.91 14.08 -3.48
N ARG A 401 19.40 15.04 -2.70
CA ARG A 401 19.18 14.84 -1.26
C ARG A 401 18.16 13.73 -1.00
N VAL A 402 17.05 13.70 -1.73
CA VAL A 402 16.05 12.61 -1.63
C VAL A 402 16.70 11.27 -1.97
N ARG A 403 17.50 11.22 -3.04
CA ARG A 403 18.23 10.03 -3.49
C ARG A 403 19.18 9.51 -2.43
N GLN A 404 19.98 10.38 -1.84
CA GLN A 404 20.90 10.04 -0.74
C GLN A 404 20.13 9.51 0.48
N GLN A 405 18.97 10.08 0.82
CA GLN A 405 18.14 9.59 1.93
C GLN A 405 17.56 8.20 1.65
N VAL A 406 17.15 7.90 0.41
CA VAL A 406 16.69 6.55 0.04
C VAL A 406 17.85 5.57 0.11
N ILE A 407 19.02 5.90 -0.46
CA ILE A 407 20.19 5.02 -0.42
C ILE A 407 20.64 4.75 1.01
N ALA A 408 20.85 5.78 1.81
CA ALA A 408 21.28 5.62 3.20
C ALA A 408 20.22 4.89 4.03
N GLY A 409 18.94 5.26 3.89
CA GLY A 409 17.85 4.74 4.73
C GLY A 409 17.33 3.36 4.34
N VAL A 410 17.51 2.96 3.07
CA VAL A 410 17.03 1.68 2.54
C VAL A 410 18.18 0.75 2.21
N ILE A 411 19.11 1.17 1.35
CA ILE A 411 20.16 0.29 0.83
C ILE A 411 21.25 0.04 1.87
N ASN A 412 21.91 1.10 2.35
CA ASN A 412 23.02 0.96 3.30
C ASN A 412 22.55 0.27 4.58
N LYS A 413 21.43 0.74 5.16
CA LYS A 413 20.87 0.10 6.36
C LYS A 413 20.55 -1.38 6.14
N THR A 414 19.96 -1.78 5.01
CA THR A 414 19.69 -3.20 4.75
C THR A 414 20.97 -4.01 4.58
N ILE A 415 21.97 -3.50 3.86
CA ILE A 415 23.25 -4.18 3.66
C ILE A 415 24.05 -4.27 4.97
N GLU A 416 23.94 -3.30 5.86
CA GLU A 416 24.69 -3.26 7.13
C GLU A 416 24.00 -4.07 8.24
N SER A 417 22.67 -4.03 8.37
CA SER A 417 21.96 -4.63 9.52
C SER A 417 21.60 -6.11 9.38
N ASP A 418 21.43 -6.58 8.14
CA ASP A 418 20.85 -7.90 7.89
C ASP A 418 21.88 -9.05 7.75
N PRO A 419 23.18 -8.85 7.39
CA PRO A 419 24.14 -9.95 7.28
C PRO A 419 24.46 -10.70 8.59
N GLU A 420 24.37 -10.03 9.74
CA GLU A 420 24.72 -10.59 11.06
C GLU A 420 23.81 -11.75 11.51
N HIS A 421 22.65 -11.92 10.87
CA HIS A 421 21.63 -12.90 11.28
C HIS A 421 21.73 -14.24 10.55
N ARG A 422 22.90 -14.55 9.95
CA ARG A 422 23.21 -15.87 9.38
C ARG A 422 23.68 -16.83 10.48
N ARG A 423 22.75 -17.50 11.19
CA ARG A 423 23.07 -18.46 12.29
C ARG A 423 24.01 -19.63 11.92
N ARG A 424 24.28 -19.91 10.64
CA ARG A 424 25.06 -21.08 10.17
C ARG A 424 26.15 -20.79 9.13
N ALA A 425 26.34 -19.52 8.74
CA ALA A 425 27.36 -19.12 7.78
C ALA A 425 28.07 -17.87 8.30
N ALA A 426 29.34 -17.67 7.92
CA ALA A 426 30.02 -16.42 8.20
C ALA A 426 29.18 -15.24 7.68
N PRO A 427 29.11 -14.11 8.41
CA PRO A 427 28.47 -12.90 7.89
C PRO A 427 29.08 -12.56 6.53
N LEU A 428 28.23 -12.19 5.57
CA LEU A 428 28.74 -11.60 4.33
C LEU A 428 29.40 -10.28 4.66
N ASP A 429 30.56 -10.04 4.05
CA ASP A 429 31.21 -8.74 4.09
C ASP A 429 30.28 -7.67 3.46
N PRO A 430 29.84 -6.66 4.23
CA PRO A 430 28.99 -5.59 3.71
C PRO A 430 29.61 -4.82 2.53
N VAL A 431 30.95 -4.76 2.45
CA VAL A 431 31.66 -4.13 1.33
C VAL A 431 31.43 -4.94 0.06
N LEU A 432 31.62 -6.26 0.12
CA LEU A 432 31.36 -7.15 -1.00
C LEU A 432 29.90 -7.07 -1.46
N VAL A 433 28.94 -7.10 -0.54
CA VAL A 433 27.51 -7.01 -0.88
C VAL A 433 27.18 -5.69 -1.56
N ARG A 434 27.80 -4.58 -1.11
CA ARG A 434 27.62 -3.25 -1.73
C ARG A 434 28.15 -3.21 -3.16
N GLU A 435 29.33 -3.76 -3.41
CA GLU A 435 29.89 -3.81 -4.76
C GLU A 435 29.12 -4.78 -5.68
N VAL A 436 28.68 -5.94 -5.15
CA VAL A 436 27.77 -6.82 -5.89
C VAL A 436 26.47 -6.09 -6.23
N PHE A 437 25.86 -5.35 -5.30
CA PHE A 437 24.66 -4.57 -5.58
C PHE A 437 24.90 -3.48 -6.63
N ARG A 438 26.07 -2.84 -6.62
CA ARG A 438 26.49 -1.89 -7.66
C ARG A 438 26.60 -2.56 -9.03
N MET A 439 27.13 -3.78 -9.09
CA MET A 439 27.14 -4.57 -10.32
C MET A 439 25.74 -4.97 -10.79
N VAL A 440 24.86 -5.37 -9.87
CA VAL A 440 23.44 -5.64 -10.20
C VAL A 440 22.78 -4.40 -10.77
N CYS A 441 23.04 -3.21 -10.21
CA CYS A 441 22.54 -1.93 -10.74
C CYS A 441 23.07 -1.63 -12.16
N ARG A 442 24.32 -1.99 -12.46
CA ARG A 442 24.93 -1.83 -13.80
C ARG A 442 24.28 -2.75 -14.83
N TYR A 443 23.97 -3.98 -14.42
CA TYR A 443 23.39 -5.01 -15.28
C TYR A 443 21.88 -5.18 -15.07
N ALA A 444 21.19 -4.13 -14.62
CA ALA A 444 19.75 -4.16 -14.38
C ALA A 444 18.99 -4.60 -15.65
N GLY A 445 18.12 -5.60 -15.52
CA GLY A 445 17.34 -6.20 -16.60
C GLY A 445 18.06 -7.30 -17.37
N GLN A 446 19.36 -7.51 -17.15
CA GLN A 446 20.18 -8.45 -17.93
C GLN A 446 20.46 -9.75 -17.17
N ALA A 447 20.72 -10.82 -17.92
CA ALA A 447 21.14 -12.12 -17.40
C ALA A 447 22.67 -12.20 -17.41
N VAL A 448 23.30 -12.16 -16.22
CA VAL A 448 24.76 -12.14 -16.10
C VAL A 448 25.25 -13.25 -15.17
N THR A 449 26.34 -13.93 -15.58
CA THR A 449 26.90 -15.03 -14.80
C THR A 449 27.62 -14.52 -13.55
N PRO A 450 27.56 -15.25 -12.42
CA PRO A 450 28.35 -14.92 -11.23
C PRO A 450 29.86 -14.84 -11.49
N LYS A 451 30.36 -15.57 -12.50
CA LYS A 451 31.76 -15.50 -12.93
C LYS A 451 32.15 -14.11 -13.43
N ARG A 452 31.33 -13.49 -14.28
CA ARG A 452 31.61 -12.12 -14.77
C ARG A 452 31.69 -11.11 -13.61
N PHE A 453 30.82 -11.28 -12.62
CA PHE A 453 30.87 -10.48 -11.39
C PHE A 453 32.15 -10.73 -10.62
N SER A 454 32.51 -11.99 -10.42
CA SER A 454 33.74 -12.39 -9.75
C SER A 454 34.99 -11.79 -10.40
N ASP A 455 35.08 -11.84 -11.73
CA ASP A 455 36.21 -11.35 -12.51
C ASP A 455 36.35 -9.81 -12.39
N GLU A 456 35.24 -9.06 -12.53
CA GLU A 456 35.23 -7.60 -12.37
C GLU A 456 35.53 -7.15 -10.93
N LEU A 457 34.96 -7.84 -9.93
CA LEU A 457 35.19 -7.52 -8.52
C LEU A 457 36.61 -7.85 -8.07
N HIS A 458 37.20 -8.92 -8.59
CA HIS A 458 38.60 -9.24 -8.32
C HIS A 458 39.53 -8.12 -8.79
N GLN A 459 39.28 -7.56 -9.98
CA GLN A 459 40.03 -6.42 -10.50
C GLN A 459 39.80 -5.14 -9.69
N LEU A 460 38.58 -4.90 -9.20
CA LEU A 460 38.25 -3.70 -8.43
C LEU A 460 38.81 -3.74 -7.00
N LEU A 461 38.60 -4.86 -6.30
CA LEU A 461 38.91 -5.00 -4.87
C LEU A 461 40.32 -5.54 -4.61
N GLN A 462 41.05 -5.95 -5.66
CA GLN A 462 42.39 -6.53 -5.56
C GLN A 462 42.45 -7.73 -4.59
N THR A 463 41.33 -8.43 -4.43
CA THR A 463 41.17 -9.58 -3.53
C THR A 463 40.50 -10.74 -4.27
N PRO A 464 40.86 -12.01 -4.02
CA PRO A 464 40.21 -13.14 -4.67
C PRO A 464 38.74 -13.25 -4.24
N ILE A 465 37.84 -12.91 -5.17
CA ILE A 465 36.40 -13.14 -5.02
C ILE A 465 36.08 -14.43 -5.77
N ASN A 466 35.29 -15.31 -5.16
CA ASN A 466 34.83 -16.54 -5.79
C ASN A 466 33.34 -16.43 -6.19
N ASN A 467 32.94 -17.23 -7.18
CA ASN A 467 31.56 -17.23 -7.69
C ASN A 467 30.54 -17.54 -6.59
N ALA A 468 30.88 -18.41 -5.63
CA ALA A 468 30.00 -18.79 -4.53
C ALA A 468 29.63 -17.59 -3.65
N LYS A 469 30.60 -16.75 -3.27
CA LYS A 469 30.37 -15.53 -2.49
C LYS A 469 29.51 -14.52 -3.24
N VAL A 470 29.71 -14.39 -4.56
CA VAL A 470 28.86 -13.54 -5.40
C VAL A 470 27.42 -14.05 -5.42
N THR A 471 27.22 -15.36 -5.63
CA THR A 471 25.89 -15.98 -5.60
C THR A 471 25.22 -15.75 -4.24
N GLU A 472 25.92 -15.98 -3.13
CA GLU A 472 25.39 -15.73 -1.78
C GLU A 472 25.01 -14.26 -1.54
N ALA A 473 25.75 -13.32 -2.13
CA ALA A 473 25.44 -11.89 -2.05
C ALA A 473 24.21 -11.54 -2.90
N ILE A 474 24.05 -12.11 -4.11
CA ILE A 474 22.85 -11.95 -4.93
C ILE A 474 21.63 -12.55 -4.24
N GLU A 475 21.76 -13.72 -3.61
CA GLU A 475 20.70 -14.34 -2.81
C GLU A 475 20.30 -13.45 -1.62
N PHE A 476 21.27 -12.89 -0.90
CA PHE A 476 20.99 -11.91 0.16
C PHE A 476 20.22 -10.68 -0.35
N LEU A 477 20.62 -10.13 -1.49
CA LEU A 477 19.93 -8.99 -2.12
C LEU A 477 18.51 -9.37 -2.59
N THR A 478 18.31 -10.64 -2.97
CA THR A 478 17.01 -11.18 -3.37
C THR A 478 16.07 -11.34 -2.16
N ASP A 479 16.57 -11.94 -1.09
CA ASP A 479 15.81 -12.17 0.14
C ASP A 479 15.47 -10.87 0.87
N SER A 480 16.29 -9.84 0.72
CA SER A 480 16.02 -8.47 1.21
C SER A 480 15.09 -7.66 0.30
N LEU A 481 14.67 -8.23 -0.84
CA LEU A 481 13.79 -7.61 -1.85
C LEU A 481 14.39 -6.37 -2.52
N LEU A 482 15.71 -6.17 -2.43
CA LEU A 482 16.41 -5.12 -3.19
C LEU A 482 16.57 -5.51 -4.67
N VAL A 483 16.54 -6.82 -4.94
CA VAL A 483 16.64 -7.41 -6.28
C VAL A 483 15.59 -8.52 -6.43
N HIS A 484 15.07 -8.69 -7.62
CA HIS A 484 14.34 -9.89 -8.02
C HIS A 484 15.11 -10.62 -9.12
N GLN A 485 15.21 -11.94 -8.95
CA GLN A 485 15.74 -12.83 -9.98
C GLN A 485 14.58 -13.36 -10.83
N VAL A 486 14.70 -13.18 -12.14
CA VAL A 486 13.82 -13.80 -13.13
C VAL A 486 14.59 -14.99 -13.72
N PRO A 487 14.26 -16.23 -13.32
CA PRO A 487 14.99 -17.41 -13.76
C PRO A 487 14.71 -17.73 -15.23
N PRO A 488 15.61 -18.46 -15.93
CA PRO A 488 15.32 -18.96 -17.26
C PRO A 488 14.13 -19.92 -17.21
N LEU A 489 13.29 -19.87 -18.25
CA LEU A 489 12.12 -20.70 -18.39
C LEU A 489 12.55 -22.14 -18.70
N GLU A 490 12.29 -23.05 -17.77
CA GLU A 490 12.46 -24.48 -17.97
C GLU A 490 11.21 -25.05 -18.66
N LEU A 491 11.40 -25.64 -19.84
CA LEU A 491 10.34 -26.25 -20.62
C LEU A 491 10.77 -27.62 -21.12
N LEU A 492 9.81 -28.54 -21.21
CA LEU A 492 9.99 -29.85 -21.83
C LEU A 492 11.17 -30.65 -21.22
N ALA A 493 11.31 -30.60 -19.88
CA ALA A 493 12.38 -31.25 -19.11
C ALA A 493 13.82 -30.86 -19.48
N LYS A 494 14.01 -29.74 -20.20
CA LYS A 494 15.34 -29.19 -20.47
C LYS A 494 15.72 -28.17 -19.40
N LYS A 495 16.54 -28.58 -18.43
CA LYS A 495 17.23 -27.64 -17.53
C LYS A 495 18.11 -26.70 -18.35
N GLN A 496 18.05 -25.41 -18.04
CA GLN A 496 18.84 -24.38 -18.71
C GLN A 496 19.97 -23.94 -17.76
N GLY A 497 21.21 -23.89 -18.26
CA GLY A 497 22.37 -23.39 -17.51
C GLY A 497 22.50 -21.86 -17.52
N SER A 498 21.54 -21.15 -18.11
CA SER A 498 21.54 -19.69 -18.22
C SER A 498 21.31 -19.02 -16.86
N PRO A 499 21.97 -17.89 -16.56
CA PRO A 499 21.73 -17.17 -15.31
C PRO A 499 20.35 -16.50 -15.29
N SER A 500 19.88 -16.13 -14.10
CA SER A 500 18.67 -15.31 -13.96
C SER A 500 18.90 -13.89 -14.48
N LYS A 501 17.86 -13.26 -15.06
CA LYS A 501 17.83 -11.80 -15.24
C LYS A 501 17.70 -11.11 -13.89
N LEU A 502 18.44 -10.03 -13.68
CA LEU A 502 18.51 -9.32 -12.41
C LEU A 502 17.70 -8.02 -12.46
N CYS A 503 16.60 -7.96 -11.72
CA CYS A 503 15.69 -6.81 -11.69
C CYS A 503 15.87 -6.02 -10.38
N VAL A 504 16.33 -4.78 -10.45
CA VAL A 504 16.48 -3.93 -9.26
C VAL A 504 15.13 -3.45 -8.74
N CYS A 505 15.04 -3.24 -7.43
CA CYS A 505 13.82 -2.76 -6.78
C CYS A 505 13.30 -1.43 -7.30
N ASP A 506 14.19 -0.55 -7.75
CA ASP A 506 13.81 0.78 -8.20
C ASP A 506 14.93 1.39 -9.07
N HIS A 507 14.57 2.01 -10.19
CA HIS A 507 15.54 2.67 -11.06
C HIS A 507 16.13 3.94 -10.46
N PHE A 508 15.40 4.62 -9.56
CA PHE A 508 15.92 5.78 -8.82
C PHE A 508 17.05 5.40 -7.86
N VAL A 509 16.92 4.22 -7.23
CA VAL A 509 18.01 3.63 -6.43
C VAL A 509 19.22 3.34 -7.31
N ARG A 510 19.02 2.65 -8.45
CA ARG A 510 20.09 2.39 -9.42
C ARG A 510 20.82 3.67 -9.80
N ASN A 511 20.06 4.73 -10.12
CA ASN A 511 20.62 6.00 -10.56
C ASN A 511 21.51 6.64 -9.48
N GLY A 512 21.19 6.46 -8.19
CA GLY A 512 22.05 6.98 -7.13
C GLY A 512 23.21 6.07 -6.73
N VAL A 513 23.07 4.76 -6.86
CA VAL A 513 24.19 3.84 -6.66
C VAL A 513 25.26 4.05 -7.74
N LEU A 514 24.85 4.33 -8.97
CA LEU A 514 25.76 4.54 -10.09
C LEU A 514 26.12 6.01 -10.34
N GLN A 515 25.45 6.96 -9.68
CA GLN A 515 25.58 8.41 -9.91
C GLN A 515 25.35 8.79 -11.39
N GLU A 516 24.40 8.11 -12.01
CA GLU A 516 24.05 8.26 -13.43
C GLU A 516 22.53 8.25 -13.55
N THR A 517 21.96 9.32 -14.09
CA THR A 517 20.50 9.48 -14.22
C THR A 517 20.05 9.12 -15.63
N LEU A 518 19.30 8.02 -15.76
CA LEU A 518 18.62 7.63 -16.98
C LEU A 518 17.11 7.87 -16.84
N SER A 519 16.54 8.68 -17.73
CA SER A 519 15.10 8.96 -17.75
C SER A 519 14.35 7.87 -18.50
N LEU A 520 13.21 7.44 -17.95
CA LEU A 520 12.26 6.55 -18.60
C LEU A 520 11.22 7.32 -19.43
N ASP A 521 11.05 8.63 -19.22
CA ASP A 521 10.05 9.47 -19.91
C ASP A 521 10.34 9.55 -21.42
N PRO A 522 9.41 9.11 -22.31
CA PRO A 522 9.57 9.20 -23.76
C PRO A 522 9.92 10.62 -24.26
N GLU A 523 9.43 11.67 -23.59
CA GLU A 523 9.74 13.06 -23.96
C GLU A 523 11.22 13.39 -23.70
N ALA A 524 11.76 12.97 -22.56
CA ALA A 524 13.18 13.17 -22.23
C ALA A 524 14.11 12.37 -23.16
N LEU A 525 13.64 11.23 -23.66
CA LEU A 525 14.35 10.40 -24.64
C LEU A 525 14.30 11.01 -26.05
N LYS A 526 13.64 12.18 -26.24
CA LYS A 526 13.85 13.17 -27.33
C LYS A 526 14.98 12.88 -28.31
N ASN A 527 16.15 13.12 -27.77
CA ASN A 527 17.36 13.45 -28.49
C ASN A 527 18.52 12.63 -27.95
N CYS A 528 18.22 11.54 -27.23
CA CYS A 528 19.22 10.62 -26.72
C CYS A 528 19.72 9.73 -27.86
N ASP A 529 20.99 9.34 -27.80
CA ASP A 529 21.56 8.39 -28.74
C ASP A 529 21.00 6.97 -28.53
N GLU A 530 21.34 6.08 -29.47
CA GLU A 530 20.88 4.68 -29.47
C GLU A 530 21.45 3.87 -28.29
N ALA A 531 22.64 4.24 -27.78
CA ALA A 531 23.25 3.56 -26.64
C ALA A 531 22.46 3.82 -25.35
N VAL A 532 22.10 5.08 -25.09
CA VAL A 532 21.23 5.48 -23.98
C VAL A 532 19.85 4.82 -24.12
N ALA A 533 19.26 4.82 -25.32
CA ALA A 533 17.98 4.16 -25.55
C ALA A 533 18.02 2.65 -25.26
N THR A 534 19.14 1.98 -25.60
CA THR A 534 19.35 0.56 -25.30
C THR A 534 19.45 0.30 -23.79
N GLN A 535 20.23 1.11 -23.07
CA GLN A 535 20.33 1.01 -21.61
C GLN A 535 18.98 1.24 -20.92
N VAL A 536 18.20 2.21 -21.39
CA VAL A 536 16.85 2.46 -20.88
C VAL A 536 15.91 1.29 -21.19
N GLY A 537 16.08 0.61 -22.32
CA GLY A 537 15.38 -0.64 -22.62
C GLY A 537 15.58 -1.71 -21.54
N HIS A 538 16.84 -2.00 -21.18
CA HIS A 538 17.15 -2.92 -20.09
C HIS A 538 16.62 -2.44 -18.73
N LEU A 539 16.63 -1.13 -18.49
CA LEU A 539 16.06 -0.57 -17.26
C LEU A 539 14.54 -0.76 -17.20
N ILE A 540 13.83 -0.64 -18.33
CA ILE A 540 12.40 -0.98 -18.42
C ILE A 540 12.19 -2.48 -18.20
N GLU A 541 13.02 -3.36 -18.77
CA GLU A 541 12.97 -4.80 -18.46
C GLU A 541 13.09 -5.06 -16.95
N SER A 542 14.03 -4.40 -16.28
CA SER A 542 14.21 -4.46 -14.83
C SER A 542 12.97 -3.99 -14.07
N VAL A 543 12.41 -2.83 -14.44
CA VAL A 543 11.21 -2.26 -13.80
C VAL A 543 10.02 -3.22 -13.96
N LEU A 544 9.79 -3.74 -15.16
CA LEU A 544 8.69 -4.67 -15.44
C LEU A 544 8.88 -6.01 -14.73
N GLY A 545 10.10 -6.57 -14.78
CA GLY A 545 10.42 -7.82 -14.11
C GLY A 545 10.23 -7.73 -12.60
N TYR A 546 10.68 -6.63 -11.97
CA TYR A 546 10.46 -6.41 -10.54
C TYR A 546 8.96 -6.23 -10.22
N PHE A 547 8.25 -5.41 -11.01
CA PHE A 547 6.82 -5.17 -10.87
C PHE A 547 5.99 -6.46 -10.96
N LEU A 548 6.21 -7.27 -12.00
CA LEU A 548 5.48 -8.50 -12.26
C LEU A 548 5.78 -9.58 -11.21
N LYS A 549 7.03 -9.73 -10.76
CA LYS A 549 7.39 -10.63 -9.66
C LYS A 549 6.71 -10.25 -8.34
N GLY A 550 6.33 -8.98 -8.18
CA GLY A 550 5.56 -8.48 -7.05
C GLY A 550 4.06 -8.76 -7.11
N ILE A 551 3.52 -9.32 -8.21
CA ILE A 551 2.10 -9.62 -8.37
C ILE A 551 1.81 -11.05 -7.89
N PRO A 552 1.00 -11.25 -6.83
CA PRO A 552 0.67 -12.59 -6.34
C PRO A 552 -0.03 -13.44 -7.40
N GLY A 553 0.44 -14.69 -7.55
CA GLY A 553 -0.12 -15.67 -8.47
C GLY A 553 0.43 -15.64 -9.90
N VAL A 554 1.33 -14.70 -10.22
CA VAL A 554 2.03 -14.64 -11.51
C VAL A 554 3.45 -15.20 -11.34
N GLU A 555 3.78 -16.24 -12.09
CA GLU A 555 5.16 -16.69 -12.21
C GLU A 555 5.83 -15.98 -13.40
N VAL A 556 7.03 -15.45 -13.19
CA VAL A 556 7.79 -14.72 -14.19
C VAL A 556 9.13 -15.41 -14.39
N SER A 557 9.42 -15.76 -15.63
CA SER A 557 10.69 -16.29 -16.13
C SER A 557 11.13 -15.52 -17.37
N TRP A 558 12.27 -15.86 -17.99
CA TRP A 558 12.69 -15.34 -19.30
C TRP A 558 13.09 -16.51 -20.21
N PHE A 559 13.03 -16.34 -21.53
CA PHE A 559 13.39 -17.43 -22.45
C PHE A 559 14.75 -17.15 -23.10
N PRO A 560 15.80 -17.92 -22.79
CA PRO A 560 17.11 -17.71 -23.41
C PRO A 560 17.14 -18.02 -24.90
N GLU A 561 17.95 -17.27 -25.64
CA GLU A 561 18.19 -17.53 -27.06
C GLU A 561 18.73 -18.96 -27.29
N ARG A 562 18.23 -19.60 -28.36
CA ARG A 562 18.67 -20.91 -28.86
C ARG A 562 18.88 -20.81 -30.36
N ALA A 563 19.58 -21.78 -30.94
CA ALA A 563 19.97 -21.78 -32.35
C ALA A 563 18.88 -21.42 -33.39
N LYS A 564 17.60 -21.67 -33.10
CA LYS A 564 16.46 -21.31 -33.99
C LYS A 564 15.32 -20.62 -33.23
N GLU A 565 15.57 -20.15 -32.02
CA GLU A 565 14.56 -19.52 -31.17
C GLU A 565 15.17 -18.27 -30.54
N PRO A 566 14.74 -17.07 -30.94
CA PRO A 566 15.23 -15.84 -30.33
C PRO A 566 14.90 -15.78 -28.83
N GLU A 567 15.64 -14.94 -28.11
CA GLU A 567 15.34 -14.62 -26.72
C GLU A 567 13.94 -14.00 -26.57
N VAL A 568 13.28 -14.27 -25.44
CA VAL A 568 12.11 -13.51 -24.98
C VAL A 568 12.41 -12.95 -23.59
N ASP A 569 12.27 -11.63 -23.44
CA ASP A 569 12.76 -10.92 -22.26
C ASP A 569 12.10 -11.37 -20.95
N LEU A 570 10.78 -11.56 -20.99
CA LEU A 570 9.97 -12.04 -19.86
C LEU A 570 8.89 -13.00 -20.38
N VAL A 571 8.52 -13.98 -19.57
CA VAL A 571 7.41 -14.90 -19.85
C VAL A 571 6.56 -15.02 -18.59
N LEU A 572 5.30 -14.63 -18.70
CA LEU A 572 4.31 -14.81 -17.64
C LEU A 572 3.73 -16.21 -17.76
N THR A 573 3.72 -16.97 -16.67
CA THR A 573 3.02 -18.25 -16.59
C THR A 573 1.81 -18.12 -15.68
N ILE A 574 0.62 -18.42 -16.23
CA ILE A 574 -0.67 -18.31 -15.55
C ILE A 574 -1.44 -19.61 -15.79
N GLY A 575 -1.53 -20.44 -14.75
CA GLY A 575 -2.06 -21.79 -14.87
C GLY A 575 -1.26 -22.58 -15.92
N THR A 576 -1.91 -23.02 -16.99
CA THR A 576 -1.29 -23.76 -18.09
C THR A 576 -0.86 -22.90 -19.28
N GLY A 577 -1.24 -21.61 -19.28
CA GLY A 577 -0.96 -20.70 -20.39
C GLY A 577 0.25 -19.81 -20.13
N ARG A 578 0.84 -19.30 -21.21
CA ARG A 578 1.96 -18.37 -21.17
C ARG A 578 1.71 -17.12 -21.98
N ILE A 579 2.29 -16.01 -21.53
CA ILE A 579 2.28 -14.73 -22.24
C ILE A 579 3.73 -14.26 -22.33
N PRO A 580 4.41 -14.42 -23.47
CA PRO A 580 5.73 -13.85 -23.70
C PRO A 580 5.62 -12.32 -23.79
N VAL A 581 6.57 -11.62 -23.18
CA VAL A 581 6.66 -10.17 -23.12
C VAL A 581 8.06 -9.77 -23.53
N GLU A 582 8.15 -8.86 -24.51
CA GLU A 582 9.41 -8.40 -25.05
C GLU A 582 9.46 -6.87 -25.05
N VAL A 583 10.59 -6.31 -24.61
CA VAL A 583 10.75 -4.88 -24.39
C VAL A 583 11.44 -4.26 -25.60
N LYS A 584 10.67 -3.55 -26.40
CA LYS A 584 11.15 -2.76 -27.53
C LYS A 584 10.90 -1.29 -27.23
N TYR A 585 11.62 -0.78 -26.24
CA TYR A 585 11.44 0.57 -25.70
C TYR A 585 12.05 1.66 -26.60
N ARG A 586 11.56 1.74 -27.83
CA ARG A 586 11.99 2.65 -28.89
C ARG A 586 10.82 3.50 -29.37
N ARG A 587 11.11 4.56 -30.12
CA ARG A 587 10.10 5.46 -30.71
C ARG A 587 9.49 4.91 -31.98
N SER A 588 10.33 4.33 -32.83
CA SER A 588 9.89 3.72 -34.07
C SER A 588 8.97 2.56 -33.74
N LYS A 589 7.93 2.41 -34.57
CA LYS A 589 7.07 1.24 -34.51
C LYS A 589 7.93 -0.02 -34.63
N PRO A 590 7.73 -1.05 -33.79
CA PRO A 590 8.45 -2.31 -33.93
C PRO A 590 8.30 -2.89 -35.34
N ASP A 591 9.42 -3.23 -35.97
CA ASP A 591 9.46 -3.86 -37.28
C ASP A 591 9.33 -5.38 -37.16
N LYS A 592 9.37 -6.10 -38.29
CA LYS A 592 9.27 -7.58 -38.27
C LYS A 592 10.37 -8.24 -37.46
N ALA A 593 11.59 -7.68 -37.47
CA ALA A 593 12.71 -8.22 -36.68
C ALA A 593 12.43 -8.09 -35.17
N ALA A 594 11.84 -6.98 -34.74
CA ALA A 594 11.45 -6.74 -33.36
C ALA A 594 10.32 -7.65 -32.85
N LEU A 595 9.58 -8.32 -33.75
CA LEU A 595 8.50 -9.28 -33.42
C LEU A 595 8.97 -10.75 -33.43
N ALA A 596 10.19 -11.02 -33.93
CA ALA A 596 10.65 -12.38 -34.21
C ALA A 596 10.65 -13.30 -32.98
N GLY A 597 10.98 -12.77 -31.79
CA GLY A 597 10.94 -13.52 -30.52
C GLY A 597 9.53 -13.99 -30.18
N ILE A 598 8.57 -13.06 -30.13
CA ILE A 598 7.16 -13.36 -29.90
C ILE A 598 6.58 -14.30 -30.96
N GLU A 599 6.80 -14.02 -32.25
CA GLU A 599 6.25 -14.85 -33.33
C GLU A 599 6.79 -16.28 -33.31
N SER A 600 8.09 -16.44 -33.07
CA SER A 600 8.74 -17.75 -32.91
C SER A 600 8.18 -18.50 -31.69
N PHE A 601 8.10 -17.84 -30.53
CA PHE A 601 7.64 -18.45 -29.28
C PHE A 601 6.17 -18.87 -29.36
N CYS A 602 5.29 -17.98 -29.81
CA CYS A 602 3.87 -18.26 -30.01
C CYS A 602 3.60 -19.16 -31.24
N GLY A 603 4.60 -19.37 -32.10
CA GLY A 603 4.60 -20.34 -33.19
C GLY A 603 4.49 -21.79 -32.71
N LYS A 604 4.97 -22.07 -31.50
CA LYS A 604 5.08 -23.43 -30.96
C LYS A 604 3.90 -23.74 -30.04
N SER A 605 3.01 -24.61 -30.49
CA SER A 605 1.85 -25.07 -29.71
C SER A 605 2.24 -25.63 -28.33
N ALA A 606 3.39 -26.30 -28.22
CA ALA A 606 3.93 -26.84 -26.97
C ALA A 606 4.19 -25.78 -25.88
N TYR A 607 4.31 -24.50 -26.22
CA TYR A 607 4.56 -23.42 -25.26
C TYR A 607 3.27 -22.83 -24.68
N ALA A 608 2.11 -23.18 -25.24
CA ALA A 608 0.79 -22.72 -24.79
C ALA A 608 0.69 -21.18 -24.69
N ALA A 609 1.23 -20.49 -25.69
CA ALA A 609 1.23 -19.02 -25.79
C ALA A 609 0.51 -18.55 -27.07
N PRO A 610 -0.79 -18.20 -26.99
CA PRO A 610 -1.57 -17.82 -28.18
C PRO A 610 -1.17 -16.46 -28.76
N PHE A 611 -0.64 -15.55 -27.94
CA PHE A 611 -0.12 -14.23 -28.33
C PHE A 611 0.93 -13.77 -27.30
N GLY A 612 1.66 -12.70 -27.62
CA GLY A 612 2.58 -12.02 -26.72
C GLY A 612 2.40 -10.51 -26.68
N ILE A 613 3.13 -9.86 -25.79
CA ILE A 613 3.11 -8.41 -25.57
C ILE A 613 4.46 -7.81 -25.97
N ILE A 614 4.41 -6.70 -26.72
CA ILE A 614 5.58 -5.88 -27.01
C ILE A 614 5.46 -4.58 -26.21
N VAL A 615 6.35 -4.37 -25.25
CA VAL A 615 6.36 -3.13 -24.46
C VAL A 615 7.13 -2.04 -25.20
N THR A 616 6.51 -0.87 -25.39
CA THR A 616 7.10 0.24 -26.15
C THR A 616 7.05 1.58 -25.40
N GLN A 617 7.60 2.64 -26.01
CA GLN A 617 7.44 4.00 -25.48
C GLN A 617 6.03 4.56 -25.69
N ALA A 618 5.44 4.33 -26.87
CA ALA A 618 4.17 4.94 -27.27
C ALA A 618 3.34 4.12 -28.29
N THR A 619 3.94 3.16 -28.99
CA THR A 619 3.19 2.31 -29.94
C THR A 619 2.24 1.39 -29.17
N GLU A 620 1.01 1.29 -29.63
CA GLU A 620 -0.03 0.49 -28.98
C GLU A 620 -0.96 -0.21 -29.97
N GLY A 621 -1.62 -1.27 -29.50
CA GLY A 621 -2.60 -2.04 -30.27
C GLY A 621 -2.01 -3.29 -30.93
N PRO A 622 -2.82 -4.03 -31.71
CA PRO A 622 -2.36 -5.23 -32.41
C PRO A 622 -1.19 -4.94 -33.35
N ILE A 623 -0.15 -5.77 -33.30
CA ILE A 623 1.01 -5.68 -34.18
C ILE A 623 1.45 -7.09 -34.61
N GLY A 624 1.62 -7.29 -35.92
CA GLY A 624 1.76 -8.65 -36.47
C GLY A 624 0.56 -9.54 -36.16
N ASP A 625 0.73 -10.85 -36.33
CA ASP A 625 -0.38 -11.80 -36.15
C ASP A 625 -0.59 -12.16 -34.66
N LYS A 626 0.52 -12.26 -33.92
CA LYS A 626 0.56 -12.82 -32.55
C LYS A 626 1.02 -11.85 -31.48
N ALA A 627 1.15 -10.56 -31.76
CA ALA A 627 1.59 -9.58 -30.77
C ALA A 627 0.59 -8.44 -30.56
N ILE A 628 0.69 -7.81 -29.37
CA ILE A 628 -0.01 -6.58 -29.00
C ILE A 628 1.05 -5.63 -28.44
N ALA A 629 1.18 -4.44 -29.01
CA ALA A 629 2.03 -3.39 -28.47
C ALA A 629 1.32 -2.70 -27.30
N VAL A 630 2.04 -2.47 -26.20
CA VAL A 630 1.53 -1.78 -25.00
C VAL A 630 2.58 -0.77 -24.53
N PRO A 631 2.26 0.52 -24.36
CA PRO A 631 3.20 1.49 -23.79
C PRO A 631 3.56 1.13 -22.35
N ALA A 632 4.81 1.29 -21.93
CA ALA A 632 5.25 0.95 -20.57
C ALA A 632 4.43 1.70 -19.49
N SER A 633 4.09 2.96 -19.73
CA SER A 633 3.24 3.78 -18.85
C SER A 633 1.82 3.19 -18.68
N THR A 634 1.30 2.52 -19.71
CA THR A 634 0.01 1.80 -19.64
C THR A 634 0.19 0.43 -18.98
N PHE A 635 1.24 -0.30 -19.33
CA PHE A 635 1.52 -1.62 -18.76
C PHE A 635 1.62 -1.57 -17.23
N LEU A 636 2.25 -0.52 -16.68
CA LEU A 636 2.39 -0.31 -15.24
C LEU A 636 1.11 0.09 -14.50
N LEU A 637 -0.02 0.27 -15.21
CA LEU A 637 -1.35 0.41 -14.60
C LEU A 637 -2.01 -0.92 -14.28
N LEU A 638 -1.40 -2.03 -14.69
CA LEU A 638 -1.92 -3.37 -14.46
C LEU A 638 -1.97 -3.69 -12.96
N ARG A 639 -3.18 -3.92 -12.43
CA ARG A 639 -3.44 -4.31 -11.04
C ARG A 639 -3.11 -3.30 -9.94
#